data_AF-A0A934LLY2-F1
#
_entry.id   AF-A0A934LLY2-F1
#
_cell.length_a   1.000
_cell.length_b   1.000
_cell.length_c   1.000
_cell.angle_alpha   90.00
_cell.angle_beta   90.00
_cell.angle_gamma   90.00
#
_symmetry.space_group_name_H-M   'P 1'
#
loop_
_entity.id
_entity.type
_entity.pdbx_description
1 polymer ?
#
loop_
_entity_poly.entity_id
_entity_poly.type
_entity_poly.pdbx_seq_one_letter_code
_entity_poly.pdbx_strand_id
1 'polypeptide(L)'
;MLSYRLGKALVIVLILTFVLPLSFQSAREASAAPPTNPPVYPSNCTGAFAHTYDVGPGQPYASIGAVPFSTLQPSSIVRIHWRSTAYREKVIVSTHASAAQPVCIVGVPGPSGELPIIDGNAATTTNNMYFDYDGIQEYGVFIIMHEDYGGPLPQYIFVEGLQIQGAYRAYSFTTAAGQTRTYTDNAAGIRIVSGEHIRITGCIITDNGNGLFTQTSDPPAMITSDIILQYSYIYGNGTPNPGFDQRHNAYTETMGMVYQFNYFGPLRSGSGGNNIKDRGSGTIIRYNWIESGAHLIDLVECEDSCSATMAQPDYNQAWIYGNVLVNNSSYRNTVHWGGDNGGEDPIPGTQPCGWNAGEDPTECFHKGPLYFYNNTVIFDVSTGRKTLLRLQTNEQSAVAFNNIVHVIGSGNPISYMNTKGILNLGVNIVNRGGSTLTNFYQQASGSAVNGTANVNVLTNSAQTGFVNVATGNYALLGTSPAVNTGQALVAGALPVSYEYNATLGSRARIITSAIDQGAFELFPPPLTDTLAVFNPNASATSLISSLQDLPPIAAYNSYSPTPPAGGQWVMGDWDGDGRKTPGVYAANGVFYTTNATAASNQWTGTWFGLLNRPPVAGRFDGTINHDCLGVVDNANFPPYGTAFALYFTCNVAGGNPAKTFQWLSVLLPDNQGHTGAHQFSGGDFDGNGVDSIAVRRGPTIAWTNVAPTTQLSEFTFAQYIGTPHATDYGVLVAGDWDSNGADSFGLFYQDGAFYRRDDLLWNSGAYLLQRVGAPVGTPMTATSWRNPSGGSSGESGGQASDPNSVSSQPSRVEAENADVLKSGNWTTQAAPNASGGQYVYSRDLNGALTLRFTGTSIEIAYMEGPALGTFTVLVDDVAVRTVIATRSTAAITSTSVDYLTNESHTLQIVPIDGTVAVDVFVQNAVVPN
;
A
#
# COMPACT_ATOMS: atom_id res chain seq x y z
N MET A 1 59.81 -29.61 45.62
CA MET A 1 60.05 -30.79 46.50
C MET A 1 58.70 -31.35 46.91
N LEU A 2 58.50 -32.69 46.87
CA LEU A 2 57.43 -33.47 47.56
C LEU A 2 55.96 -33.11 47.23
N SER A 3 54.95 -33.99 47.12
CA SER A 3 54.79 -35.47 47.13
C SER A 3 53.50 -35.80 46.33
N TYR A 4 53.36 -36.87 45.52
CA TYR A 4 52.99 -38.27 45.88
C TYR A 4 51.74 -38.38 46.80
N ARG A 5 50.72 -39.25 46.60
CA ARG A 5 50.56 -40.50 45.80
C ARG A 5 49.08 -40.80 45.39
N LEU A 6 48.88 -41.96 44.72
CA LEU A 6 47.63 -42.68 44.38
C LEU A 6 46.49 -42.56 45.41
N GLY A 7 45.20 -42.69 45.08
CA GLY A 7 44.54 -43.10 43.82
C GLY A 7 43.61 -44.32 44.02
N LYS A 8 42.35 -44.24 43.57
CA LYS A 8 41.37 -45.35 43.47
C LYS A 8 40.29 -45.00 42.44
N ALA A 9 39.81 -45.98 41.69
CA ALA A 9 38.81 -45.78 40.64
C ALA A 9 37.37 -45.80 41.18
N LEU A 10 36.52 -44.95 40.62
CA LEU A 10 35.07 -45.11 40.63
C LEU A 10 34.60 -45.03 39.18
N VAL A 11 33.95 -46.08 38.68
CA VAL A 11 33.43 -46.11 37.32
C VAL A 11 32.11 -45.36 37.30
N ILE A 12 32.12 -44.15 36.77
CA ILE A 12 30.93 -43.42 36.33
C ILE A 12 31.07 -43.21 34.83
N VAL A 13 30.07 -43.64 34.06
CA VAL A 13 30.02 -43.42 32.61
C VAL A 13 29.65 -41.96 32.36
N LEU A 14 30.67 -41.11 32.23
CA LEU A 14 30.48 -39.73 31.82
C LEU A 14 30.43 -39.66 30.30
N ILE A 15 29.25 -39.37 29.74
CA ILE A 15 29.10 -39.06 28.32
C ILE A 15 29.83 -37.74 28.07
N LEU A 16 30.89 -37.78 27.26
CA LEU A 16 31.75 -36.64 27.01
C LEU A 16 31.16 -35.74 25.90
N THR A 17 30.05 -35.07 26.19
CA THR A 17 29.50 -34.02 25.31
C THR A 17 30.47 -32.83 25.25
N PHE A 18 31.27 -32.79 24.19
CA PHE A 18 32.04 -31.62 23.76
C PHE A 18 31.07 -30.50 23.34
N VAL A 19 30.57 -29.74 24.31
CA VAL A 19 29.89 -28.45 24.04
C VAL A 19 30.99 -27.43 23.74
N LEU A 20 31.41 -27.39 22.46
CA LEU A 20 32.06 -26.21 21.92
C LEU A 20 31.07 -25.04 22.02
N PRO A 21 31.51 -23.83 22.42
CA PRO A 21 30.69 -22.64 22.31
C PRO A 21 30.55 -22.29 20.83
N LEU A 22 29.53 -22.85 20.17
CA LEU A 22 29.05 -22.35 18.89
C LEU A 22 28.68 -20.87 19.08
N SER A 23 29.42 -19.99 18.40
CA SER A 23 29.15 -18.56 18.44
C SER A 23 27.77 -18.28 17.84
N PHE A 24 26.98 -17.44 18.52
CA PHE A 24 25.66 -16.97 18.07
C PHE A 24 25.80 -15.98 16.91
N GLN A 25 26.37 -16.43 15.80
CA GLN A 25 26.80 -15.61 14.67
C GLN A 25 26.19 -16.06 13.34
N SER A 26 25.89 -17.36 13.17
CA SER A 26 25.27 -17.92 11.94
C SER A 26 23.73 -17.83 11.91
N ALA A 27 23.12 -16.99 12.75
CA ALA A 27 21.67 -16.79 12.83
C ALA A 27 21.28 -15.30 12.89
N ARG A 28 22.22 -14.40 12.55
CA ARG A 28 22.05 -12.94 12.62
C ARG A 28 22.31 -12.20 11.30
N GLU A 29 22.71 -12.90 10.26
CA GLU A 29 22.72 -12.37 8.88
C GLU A 29 21.33 -12.40 8.24
N ALA A 30 20.34 -13.01 8.91
CA ALA A 30 18.92 -12.86 8.62
C ALA A 30 18.34 -11.54 9.18
N SER A 31 18.99 -10.41 8.89
CA SER A 31 18.22 -9.17 8.65
C SER A 31 17.45 -9.39 7.35
N ALA A 32 16.27 -8.79 7.18
CA ALA A 32 15.38 -9.14 6.09
C ALA A 32 16.12 -9.05 4.73
N ALA A 33 16.26 -10.20 4.06
CA ALA A 33 16.55 -10.17 2.63
C ALA A 33 15.40 -9.41 1.95
N PRO A 34 15.67 -8.61 0.90
CA PRO A 34 14.59 -7.98 0.14
C PRO A 34 13.61 -9.09 -0.29
N PRO A 35 12.28 -8.89 -0.11
CA PRO A 35 11.31 -9.92 -0.43
C PRO A 35 11.52 -10.45 -1.86
N THR A 36 11.46 -11.77 -2.00
CA THR A 36 11.91 -12.48 -3.21
C THR A 36 11.00 -12.29 -4.42
N ASN A 37 9.83 -11.72 -4.20
CA ASN A 37 8.83 -11.42 -5.22
C ASN A 37 8.96 -9.94 -5.62
N PRO A 38 8.51 -9.55 -6.82
CA PRO A 38 8.35 -8.13 -7.15
C PRO A 38 7.39 -7.45 -6.17
N PRO A 39 7.47 -6.11 -6.01
CA PRO A 39 6.41 -5.39 -5.32
C PRO A 39 5.08 -5.55 -6.05
N VAL A 40 3.99 -5.72 -5.30
CA VAL A 40 2.62 -5.52 -5.80
C VAL A 40 2.28 -4.04 -5.66
N TYR A 41 1.72 -3.41 -6.69
CA TYR A 41 1.44 -1.98 -6.71
C TYR A 41 0.26 -1.61 -7.63
N PRO A 42 -0.51 -0.54 -7.31
CA PRO A 42 -1.39 0.11 -8.27
C PRO A 42 -0.55 0.92 -9.28
N SER A 43 -0.81 0.74 -10.56
CA SER A 43 -0.15 1.50 -11.64
C SER A 43 -0.76 2.90 -11.78
N ASN A 44 0.08 3.93 -11.95
CA ASN A 44 -0.34 5.27 -12.37
C ASN A 44 -0.53 5.32 -13.91
N CYS A 45 -0.19 4.25 -14.62
CA CYS A 45 -0.18 4.14 -16.08
C CYS A 45 -1.39 3.40 -16.65
N THR A 46 -2.54 3.48 -15.98
CA THR A 46 -3.82 3.00 -16.49
C THR A 46 -4.30 3.89 -17.64
N GLY A 47 -4.21 3.42 -18.89
CA GLY A 47 -4.40 4.32 -20.04
C GLY A 47 -4.42 3.66 -21.42
N ALA A 48 -5.32 4.13 -22.28
CA ALA A 48 -5.08 4.10 -23.72
C ALA A 48 -4.15 5.28 -24.07
N PHE A 49 -2.89 4.96 -24.35
CA PHE A 49 -1.88 5.95 -24.75
C PHE A 49 -1.92 6.17 -26.27
N ALA A 50 -1.84 7.43 -26.71
CA ALA A 50 -1.80 7.78 -28.13
C ALA A 50 -0.58 7.19 -28.86
N HIS A 51 0.51 6.93 -28.11
CA HIS A 51 1.75 6.38 -28.63
C HIS A 51 2.22 5.22 -27.74
N THR A 52 2.50 4.05 -28.33
CA THR A 52 2.97 2.85 -27.62
C THR A 52 4.30 2.38 -28.22
N TYR A 53 5.29 2.16 -27.35
CA TYR A 53 6.66 1.77 -27.70
C TYR A 53 7.01 0.47 -26.98
N ASP A 54 6.69 -0.67 -27.58
CA ASP A 54 7.05 -1.99 -27.05
C ASP A 54 8.53 -2.31 -27.34
N VAL A 55 9.30 -2.54 -26.28
CA VAL A 55 10.74 -2.80 -26.30
C VAL A 55 11.03 -4.23 -25.85
N GLY A 56 11.77 -5.01 -26.64
CA GLY A 56 12.29 -6.32 -26.23
C GLY A 56 12.30 -7.39 -27.33
N PRO A 57 12.53 -8.66 -26.94
CA PRO A 57 12.60 -9.77 -27.90
C PRO A 57 11.29 -9.94 -28.68
N GLY A 58 11.35 -9.80 -30.00
CA GLY A 58 10.19 -9.92 -30.90
C GLY A 58 9.29 -8.68 -30.97
N GLN A 59 9.59 -7.63 -30.21
CA GLN A 59 8.84 -6.37 -30.21
C GLN A 59 9.32 -5.40 -31.32
N PRO A 60 8.54 -4.36 -31.69
CA PRO A 60 8.93 -3.37 -32.70
C PRO A 60 10.26 -2.68 -32.42
N TYR A 61 10.59 -2.43 -31.15
CA TYR A 61 11.90 -1.93 -30.73
C TYR A 61 12.71 -3.05 -30.07
N ALA A 62 13.81 -3.48 -30.69
CA ALA A 62 14.61 -4.59 -30.16
C ALA A 62 15.45 -4.23 -28.91
N SER A 63 15.57 -2.94 -28.61
CA SER A 63 16.42 -2.39 -27.54
C SER A 63 15.89 -1.03 -27.07
N ILE A 64 16.25 -0.60 -25.85
CA ILE A 64 15.75 0.66 -25.24
C ILE A 64 16.21 1.86 -26.06
N GLY A 65 17.48 1.89 -26.48
CA GLY A 65 18.08 2.94 -27.28
C GLY A 65 17.54 3.05 -28.71
N ALA A 66 16.67 2.13 -29.16
CA ALA A 66 15.95 2.25 -30.41
C ALA A 66 14.68 3.12 -30.30
N VAL A 67 14.17 3.34 -29.09
CA VAL A 67 13.02 4.24 -28.83
C VAL A 67 13.47 5.70 -29.00
N PRO A 68 12.69 6.55 -29.69
CA PRO A 68 13.03 7.95 -29.91
C PRO A 68 12.72 8.82 -28.68
N PHE A 69 13.40 8.56 -27.56
CA PHE A 69 13.22 9.27 -26.29
C PHE A 69 13.28 10.80 -26.42
N SER A 70 14.19 11.33 -27.24
CA SER A 70 14.35 12.76 -27.54
C SER A 70 13.20 13.40 -28.32
N THR A 71 12.13 12.65 -28.64
CA THR A 71 10.91 13.18 -29.28
C THR A 71 9.64 12.52 -28.73
N LEU A 72 9.68 11.89 -27.54
CA LEU A 72 8.50 11.33 -26.89
C LEU A 72 7.44 12.42 -26.68
N GLN A 73 6.24 12.15 -27.17
CA GLN A 73 5.08 13.03 -27.04
C GLN A 73 4.33 12.76 -25.72
N PRO A 74 3.56 13.72 -25.19
CA PRO A 74 2.54 13.44 -24.16
C PRO A 74 1.61 12.29 -24.60
N SER A 75 1.07 11.52 -23.65
CA SER A 75 0.32 10.29 -23.92
C SER A 75 1.17 9.22 -24.65
N SER A 76 2.41 9.03 -24.20
CA SER A 76 3.28 7.93 -24.61
C SER A 76 3.43 6.88 -23.51
N ILE A 77 3.36 5.59 -23.86
CA ILE A 77 3.80 4.48 -23.00
C ILE A 77 4.95 3.70 -23.65
N VAL A 78 6.06 3.60 -22.93
CA VAL A 78 7.20 2.74 -23.27
C VAL A 78 7.09 1.47 -22.42
N ARG A 79 6.84 0.33 -23.06
CA ARG A 79 6.69 -0.97 -22.40
C ARG A 79 7.96 -1.78 -22.59
N ILE A 80 8.78 -1.89 -21.54
CA ILE A 80 10.04 -2.62 -21.57
C ILE A 80 9.75 -4.07 -21.17
N HIS A 81 9.81 -5.00 -22.11
CA HIS A 81 9.52 -6.41 -21.86
C HIS A 81 10.70 -7.11 -21.19
N TRP A 82 10.42 -7.95 -20.19
CA TRP A 82 11.44 -8.74 -19.53
C TRP A 82 12.19 -9.65 -20.51
N ARG A 83 13.47 -9.87 -20.22
CA ARG A 83 14.31 -10.87 -20.86
C ARG A 83 15.42 -11.30 -19.90
N SER A 84 15.92 -12.52 -20.03
CA SER A 84 16.94 -13.13 -19.15
C SER A 84 18.35 -12.50 -19.21
N THR A 85 18.52 -11.33 -19.84
CA THR A 85 19.78 -10.60 -19.92
C THR A 85 19.49 -9.10 -19.86
N ALA A 86 20.05 -8.39 -18.89
CA ALA A 86 19.75 -6.97 -18.64
C ALA A 86 19.86 -6.08 -19.90
N TYR A 87 19.12 -4.98 -19.89
CA TYR A 87 19.26 -3.88 -20.84
C TYR A 87 20.46 -3.03 -20.42
N ARG A 88 21.56 -3.14 -21.16
CA ARG A 88 22.79 -2.35 -20.98
C ARG A 88 22.71 -1.08 -21.81
N GLU A 89 21.64 -0.34 -21.57
CA GLU A 89 21.24 0.85 -22.30
C GLU A 89 20.74 1.86 -21.27
N LYS A 90 21.11 3.12 -21.43
CA LYS A 90 20.65 4.19 -20.54
C LYS A 90 19.24 4.64 -20.92
N VAL A 91 18.59 5.37 -20.01
CA VAL A 91 17.35 6.11 -20.30
C VAL A 91 17.56 7.57 -19.92
N ILE A 92 17.21 8.50 -20.81
CA ILE A 92 17.10 9.93 -20.50
C ILE A 92 15.76 10.43 -21.07
N VAL A 93 15.00 11.14 -20.26
CA VAL A 93 13.62 11.59 -20.56
C VAL A 93 13.48 13.07 -20.25
N SER A 94 12.87 13.81 -21.17
CA SER A 94 12.73 15.27 -21.08
C SER A 94 11.30 15.78 -21.33
N THR A 95 10.34 14.89 -21.58
CA THR A 95 8.99 15.29 -22.01
C THR A 95 8.24 16.07 -20.94
N HIS A 96 7.89 17.32 -21.26
CA HIS A 96 6.90 18.11 -20.55
C HIS A 96 5.48 17.60 -20.89
N ALA A 97 4.95 16.67 -20.09
CA ALA A 97 3.63 16.06 -20.29
C ALA A 97 2.53 16.74 -19.43
N SER A 98 1.40 16.08 -19.21
CA SER A 98 0.31 16.60 -18.36
C SER A 98 -0.48 15.46 -17.69
N ALA A 99 -1.25 15.77 -16.64
CA ALA A 99 -2.08 14.78 -15.91
C ALA A 99 -3.00 13.94 -16.83
N ALA A 100 -3.58 14.57 -17.85
CA ALA A 100 -4.46 13.91 -18.82
C ALA A 100 -3.71 13.21 -19.96
N GLN A 101 -2.40 13.45 -20.12
CA GLN A 101 -1.57 12.89 -21.18
C GLN A 101 -0.15 12.56 -20.66
N PRO A 102 0.00 11.70 -19.63
CA PRO A 102 1.31 11.43 -19.01
C PRO A 102 2.24 10.68 -19.96
N VAL A 103 3.53 10.62 -19.59
CA VAL A 103 4.52 9.72 -20.20
C VAL A 103 4.83 8.60 -19.23
N CYS A 104 4.58 7.37 -19.66
CA CYS A 104 4.75 6.16 -18.85
C CYS A 104 5.91 5.33 -19.37
N ILE A 105 6.79 4.89 -18.47
CA ILE A 105 7.93 4.02 -18.78
C ILE A 105 7.85 2.84 -17.82
N VAL A 106 7.27 1.75 -18.30
CA VAL A 106 6.83 0.62 -17.49
C VAL A 106 7.58 -0.65 -17.87
N GLY A 107 7.96 -1.44 -16.86
CA GLY A 107 8.39 -2.81 -17.06
C GLY A 107 7.20 -3.75 -17.26
N VAL A 108 7.30 -4.65 -18.24
CA VAL A 108 6.38 -5.79 -18.40
C VAL A 108 7.07 -7.03 -17.82
N PRO A 109 6.58 -7.61 -16.72
CA PRO A 109 7.23 -8.71 -16.01
C PRO A 109 7.45 -9.98 -16.83
N GLY A 110 8.41 -10.80 -16.39
CA GLY A 110 8.66 -12.15 -16.90
C GLY A 110 7.61 -13.18 -16.46
N PRO A 111 7.68 -14.43 -16.95
CA PRO A 111 6.71 -15.49 -16.65
C PRO A 111 6.65 -15.94 -15.18
N SER A 112 7.58 -15.50 -14.33
CA SER A 112 7.56 -15.67 -12.87
C SER A 112 7.61 -14.33 -12.14
N GLY A 113 7.15 -13.26 -12.80
CA GLY A 113 7.09 -11.89 -12.28
C GLY A 113 8.39 -11.09 -12.43
N GLU A 114 9.43 -11.63 -13.06
CA GLU A 114 10.75 -10.99 -13.05
C GLU A 114 10.73 -9.58 -13.69
N LEU A 115 11.18 -8.55 -12.96
CA LEU A 115 11.21 -7.19 -13.49
C LEU A 115 12.30 -7.04 -14.56
N PRO A 116 12.08 -6.26 -15.64
CA PRO A 116 13.14 -5.91 -16.59
C PRO A 116 14.26 -5.13 -15.90
N ILE A 117 15.49 -5.60 -16.07
CA ILE A 117 16.68 -4.99 -15.47
C ILE A 117 17.31 -4.00 -16.46
N ILE A 118 17.46 -2.74 -16.04
CA ILE A 118 18.28 -1.71 -16.69
C ILE A 118 19.60 -1.62 -15.90
N ASP A 119 20.71 -1.95 -16.55
CA ASP A 119 22.03 -2.12 -15.92
C ASP A 119 23.07 -1.17 -16.53
N GLY A 120 23.56 -0.22 -15.73
CA GLY A 120 24.60 0.73 -16.12
C GLY A 120 25.97 0.11 -16.42
N ASN A 121 26.23 -1.12 -15.97
CA ASN A 121 27.53 -1.74 -16.12
C ASN A 121 27.79 -2.19 -17.57
N ALA A 122 28.72 -1.53 -18.25
CA ALA A 122 28.95 -1.59 -19.68
C ALA A 122 27.74 -1.13 -20.53
N ALA A 123 26.96 -0.17 -20.02
CA ALA A 123 25.83 0.41 -20.74
C ALA A 123 26.24 1.32 -21.91
N THR A 124 25.27 1.66 -22.77
CA THR A 124 25.41 2.69 -23.81
C THR A 124 24.35 3.78 -23.70
N THR A 125 24.74 5.06 -23.78
CA THR A 125 23.82 6.14 -24.19
C THR A 125 23.66 6.11 -25.71
N THR A 126 22.51 6.52 -26.24
CA THR A 126 22.32 6.71 -27.69
C THR A 126 22.03 8.17 -28.03
N ASN A 127 22.14 8.53 -29.31
CA ASN A 127 21.76 9.85 -29.81
C ASN A 127 20.23 10.00 -30.04
N ASN A 128 19.42 9.03 -29.60
CA ASN A 128 17.96 9.08 -29.61
C ASN A 128 17.39 9.63 -28.28
N MET A 129 18.24 10.26 -27.46
CA MET A 129 17.96 10.75 -26.11
C MET A 129 18.44 12.19 -26.01
N TYR A 130 17.63 13.08 -25.45
CA TYR A 130 18.04 14.47 -25.24
C TYR A 130 18.97 14.57 -24.02
N PHE A 131 19.97 15.44 -24.08
CA PHE A 131 20.73 15.96 -22.94
C PHE A 131 21.37 17.30 -23.31
N ASP A 132 21.32 18.29 -22.42
CA ASP A 132 21.79 19.65 -22.65
C ASP A 132 23.32 19.78 -22.57
N TYR A 133 23.95 19.05 -21.65
CA TYR A 133 25.40 18.91 -21.55
C TYR A 133 25.84 17.44 -21.48
N ASP A 134 26.85 17.08 -22.28
CA ASP A 134 27.36 15.70 -22.42
C ASP A 134 27.80 15.06 -21.07
N GLY A 135 28.20 15.88 -20.09
CA GLY A 135 28.56 15.41 -18.75
C GLY A 135 27.42 14.80 -17.92
N ILE A 136 26.15 15.08 -18.21
CA ILE A 136 25.02 14.53 -17.42
C ILE A 136 25.00 12.99 -17.45
N GLN A 137 25.55 12.42 -18.52
CA GLN A 137 25.63 10.97 -18.72
C GLN A 137 26.40 10.24 -17.61
N GLU A 138 27.28 10.92 -16.86
CA GLU A 138 28.09 10.32 -15.79
C GLU A 138 27.34 10.23 -14.44
N TYR A 139 26.18 10.89 -14.30
CA TYR A 139 25.46 11.09 -13.04
C TYR A 139 24.26 10.15 -12.79
N GLY A 140 23.95 9.22 -13.70
CA GLY A 140 22.94 8.20 -13.41
C GLY A 140 22.63 7.27 -14.58
N VAL A 141 21.81 6.23 -14.36
CA VAL A 141 21.41 5.25 -15.39
C VAL A 141 20.09 5.61 -16.06
N PHE A 142 19.06 5.90 -15.26
CA PHE A 142 17.80 6.48 -15.66
C PHE A 142 17.82 7.96 -15.25
N ILE A 143 17.58 8.88 -16.19
CA ILE A 143 17.68 10.33 -15.96
C ILE A 143 16.40 11.01 -16.44
N ILE A 144 15.82 11.88 -15.62
CA ILE A 144 14.74 12.79 -16.00
C ILE A 144 15.26 14.22 -15.84
N MET A 145 15.20 15.03 -16.90
CA MET A 145 15.80 16.36 -16.94
C MET A 145 15.15 17.30 -17.97
N HIS A 146 15.26 18.60 -17.75
CA HIS A 146 14.89 19.65 -18.71
C HIS A 146 15.63 19.51 -20.06
N GLU A 147 15.03 20.07 -21.11
CA GLU A 147 15.72 20.24 -22.40
C GLU A 147 16.65 21.45 -22.33
N ASP A 148 16.10 22.67 -22.38
CA ASP A 148 16.90 23.89 -22.22
C ASP A 148 16.93 24.36 -20.75
N TYR A 149 18.09 24.86 -20.30
CA TYR A 149 18.23 25.42 -18.94
C TYR A 149 17.39 26.71 -18.78
N GLY A 150 16.41 26.68 -17.87
CA GLY A 150 15.38 27.72 -17.73
C GLY A 150 14.20 27.57 -18.71
N GLY A 151 14.13 26.45 -19.44
CA GLY A 151 13.00 26.07 -20.28
C GLY A 151 11.90 25.33 -19.50
N PRO A 152 10.93 24.70 -20.21
CA PRO A 152 9.88 23.91 -19.59
C PRO A 152 10.43 22.65 -18.90
N LEU A 153 9.87 22.30 -17.74
CA LEU A 153 10.31 21.15 -16.97
C LEU A 153 9.73 19.81 -17.50
N PRO A 154 10.47 18.70 -17.41
CA PRO A 154 9.90 17.37 -17.53
C PRO A 154 8.85 17.18 -16.44
N GLN A 155 7.63 16.82 -16.82
CA GLN A 155 6.54 16.65 -15.86
C GLN A 155 5.53 15.59 -16.27
N TYR A 156 4.83 15.02 -15.28
CA TYR A 156 3.91 13.88 -15.45
C TYR A 156 4.56 12.68 -16.14
N ILE A 157 5.76 12.32 -15.66
CA ILE A 157 6.51 11.13 -16.08
C ILE A 157 6.41 10.08 -14.98
N PHE A 158 5.94 8.88 -15.33
CA PHE A 158 5.77 7.77 -14.39
C PHE A 158 6.69 6.61 -14.76
N VAL A 159 7.46 6.11 -13.80
CA VAL A 159 8.47 5.05 -13.95
C VAL A 159 8.06 3.87 -13.07
N GLU A 160 7.73 2.73 -13.69
CA GLU A 160 7.09 1.63 -12.97
C GLU A 160 7.65 0.24 -13.27
N GLY A 161 7.70 -0.65 -12.27
CA GLY A 161 7.97 -2.07 -12.48
C GLY A 161 9.35 -2.40 -13.07
N LEU A 162 10.36 -1.57 -12.82
CA LEU A 162 11.72 -1.75 -13.35
C LEU A 162 12.73 -2.04 -12.24
N GLN A 163 13.72 -2.88 -12.54
CA GLN A 163 14.93 -2.97 -11.73
C GLN A 163 16.02 -2.06 -12.35
N ILE A 164 16.52 -1.09 -11.59
CA ILE A 164 17.44 -0.05 -12.08
C ILE A 164 18.72 -0.07 -11.25
N GLN A 165 19.83 -0.42 -11.91
CA GLN A 165 21.09 -0.73 -11.25
C GLN A 165 22.33 -0.27 -12.03
N GLY A 166 23.50 -0.38 -11.40
CA GLY A 166 24.79 -0.22 -12.08
C GLY A 166 25.24 1.22 -12.29
N ALA A 167 24.58 2.22 -11.71
CA ALA A 167 25.04 3.61 -11.69
C ALA A 167 26.15 3.82 -10.64
N TYR A 168 27.27 3.09 -10.75
CA TYR A 168 28.30 3.03 -9.71
C TYR A 168 29.71 3.22 -10.28
N ARG A 169 30.54 4.00 -9.57
CA ARG A 169 31.87 4.49 -10.02
C ARG A 169 32.89 3.44 -10.44
N ALA A 170 32.73 2.18 -10.01
CA ALA A 170 33.60 1.08 -10.42
C ALA A 170 33.22 0.49 -11.79
N TYR A 171 32.06 0.87 -12.32
CA TYR A 171 31.55 0.47 -13.62
C TYR A 171 31.70 1.60 -14.65
N SER A 172 31.66 1.22 -15.92
CA SER A 172 31.83 2.12 -17.06
C SER A 172 30.70 1.99 -18.06
N PHE A 173 30.39 3.06 -18.77
CA PHE A 173 29.43 3.12 -19.87
C PHE A 173 30.06 3.77 -21.10
N THR A 174 29.42 3.66 -22.26
CA THR A 174 29.81 4.36 -23.50
C THR A 174 28.87 5.54 -23.72
N THR A 175 29.41 6.75 -23.87
CA THR A 175 28.64 7.96 -24.17
C THR A 175 28.02 7.91 -25.57
N ALA A 176 27.05 8.78 -25.84
CA ALA A 176 26.46 8.93 -27.17
C ALA A 176 27.49 9.37 -28.25
N ALA A 177 28.61 9.97 -27.81
CA ALA A 177 29.79 10.30 -28.62
C ALA A 177 30.82 9.15 -28.75
N GLY A 178 30.45 7.92 -28.35
CA GLY A 178 31.28 6.72 -28.49
C GLY A 178 32.48 6.63 -27.54
N GLN A 179 32.52 7.44 -26.48
CA GLN A 179 33.63 7.45 -25.51
C GLN A 179 33.30 6.60 -24.29
N THR A 180 34.21 5.73 -23.84
CA THR A 180 34.03 5.01 -22.58
C THR A 180 34.35 5.92 -21.39
N ARG A 181 33.43 6.03 -20.42
CA ARG A 181 33.60 6.77 -19.16
C ARG A 181 33.13 5.96 -17.96
N THR A 182 33.53 6.36 -16.76
CA THR A 182 33.05 5.82 -15.48
C THR A 182 31.96 6.72 -14.90
N TYR A 183 31.10 6.17 -14.06
CA TYR A 183 30.14 6.96 -13.28
C TYR A 183 30.84 7.80 -12.20
N THR A 184 30.21 8.91 -11.80
CA THR A 184 30.68 9.73 -10.67
C THR A 184 30.43 9.04 -9.32
N ASP A 185 31.07 9.55 -8.25
CA ASP A 185 30.81 9.11 -6.87
C ASP A 185 29.36 9.31 -6.43
N ASN A 186 28.62 10.27 -7.01
CA ASN A 186 27.22 10.59 -6.71
C ASN A 186 26.22 10.12 -7.77
N ALA A 187 26.64 9.28 -8.71
CA ALA A 187 25.76 8.77 -9.75
C ALA A 187 24.60 7.95 -9.18
N ALA A 188 23.40 8.09 -9.77
CA ALA A 188 22.17 7.53 -9.23
C ALA A 188 21.50 6.49 -10.14
N GLY A 189 20.80 5.52 -9.56
CA GLY A 189 19.95 4.60 -10.34
C GLY A 189 18.92 5.40 -11.14
N ILE A 190 18.14 6.20 -10.43
CA ILE A 190 17.27 7.25 -10.99
C ILE A 190 17.81 8.62 -10.56
N ARG A 191 18.07 9.52 -11.52
CA ARG A 191 18.35 10.94 -11.26
C ARG A 191 17.23 11.81 -11.82
N ILE A 192 16.75 12.78 -11.05
CA ILE A 192 15.82 13.84 -11.48
C ILE A 192 16.54 15.18 -11.31
N VAL A 193 16.60 15.99 -12.35
CA VAL A 193 17.17 17.36 -12.31
C VAL A 193 16.13 18.33 -12.85
N SER A 194 15.56 19.14 -11.96
CA SER A 194 14.48 20.09 -12.25
C SER A 194 13.30 19.41 -12.95
N GLY A 195 12.41 18.76 -12.19
CA GLY A 195 11.25 18.05 -12.73
C GLY A 195 10.07 18.01 -11.75
N GLU A 196 8.85 17.87 -12.28
CA GLU A 196 7.61 18.07 -11.50
C GLU A 196 6.58 16.95 -11.72
N HIS A 197 5.76 16.62 -10.71
CA HIS A 197 4.70 15.60 -10.81
C HIS A 197 5.21 14.20 -11.28
N ILE A 198 6.34 13.73 -10.73
CA ILE A 198 6.97 12.45 -11.14
C ILE A 198 6.61 11.33 -10.15
N ARG A 199 6.26 10.15 -10.68
CA ARG A 199 5.92 8.97 -9.88
C ARG A 199 6.90 7.83 -10.15
N ILE A 200 7.45 7.26 -9.09
CA ILE A 200 8.31 6.07 -9.13
C ILE A 200 7.60 4.98 -8.34
N THR A 201 7.10 3.93 -9.02
CA THR A 201 6.18 2.95 -8.41
C THR A 201 6.62 1.51 -8.69
N GLY A 202 6.69 0.65 -7.67
CA GLY A 202 6.96 -0.78 -7.89
C GLY A 202 8.38 -1.11 -8.39
N CYS A 203 9.34 -0.21 -8.24
CA CYS A 203 10.69 -0.35 -8.78
C CYS A 203 11.66 -0.99 -7.78
N ILE A 204 12.69 -1.68 -8.28
CA ILE A 204 13.82 -2.18 -7.49
C ILE A 204 15.05 -1.34 -7.83
N ILE A 205 15.59 -0.59 -6.86
CA ILE A 205 16.68 0.37 -7.08
C ILE A 205 17.88 -0.05 -6.24
N THR A 206 18.90 -0.64 -6.89
CA THR A 206 20.01 -1.31 -6.19
C THR A 206 21.35 -1.27 -6.95
N ASP A 207 22.46 -1.55 -6.26
CA ASP A 207 23.84 -1.53 -6.79
C ASP A 207 24.28 -0.20 -7.45
N ASN A 208 23.71 0.94 -7.02
CA ASN A 208 24.06 2.28 -7.52
C ASN A 208 24.94 3.08 -6.53
N GLY A 209 25.46 4.24 -6.93
CA GLY A 209 26.12 5.21 -6.04
C GLY A 209 25.13 5.83 -5.05
N ASN A 210 24.07 6.46 -5.59
CA ASN A 210 22.81 6.77 -4.89
C ASN A 210 21.68 5.92 -5.49
N GLY A 211 20.65 5.54 -4.74
CA GLY A 211 19.48 4.89 -5.34
C GLY A 211 18.66 5.89 -6.18
N LEU A 212 17.94 6.77 -5.48
CA LEU A 212 17.33 7.98 -6.03
C LEU A 212 18.23 9.20 -5.76
N PHE A 213 18.38 10.08 -6.74
CA PHE A 213 18.93 11.43 -6.54
C PHE A 213 17.99 12.47 -7.19
N THR A 214 17.42 13.40 -6.41
CA THR A 214 16.70 14.56 -6.97
C THR A 214 17.46 15.85 -6.73
N GLN A 215 17.36 16.79 -7.68
CA GLN A 215 18.07 18.06 -7.64
C GLN A 215 17.14 19.21 -8.04
N THR A 216 17.08 20.25 -7.21
CA THR A 216 16.51 21.56 -7.54
C THR A 216 17.62 22.48 -8.07
N SER A 217 17.30 23.52 -8.84
CA SER A 217 18.30 24.48 -9.34
C SER A 217 17.74 25.91 -9.37
N ASP A 218 18.61 26.92 -9.37
CA ASP A 218 18.24 28.32 -9.64
C ASP A 218 18.36 28.63 -11.16
N PRO A 219 17.47 29.42 -11.77
CA PRO A 219 16.42 30.24 -11.16
C PRO A 219 15.16 29.44 -10.77
N PRO A 220 14.19 30.03 -10.05
CA PRO A 220 12.96 29.34 -9.58
C PRO A 220 12.06 28.68 -10.64
N ALA A 221 12.38 28.79 -11.94
CA ALA A 221 11.78 27.98 -12.99
C ALA A 221 12.36 26.54 -13.05
N MET A 222 13.42 26.25 -12.28
CA MET A 222 14.22 25.01 -12.32
C MET A 222 14.08 24.19 -11.02
N ILE A 223 12.95 24.33 -10.34
CA ILE A 223 12.60 23.61 -9.11
C ILE A 223 12.32 22.12 -9.42
N THR A 224 12.51 21.25 -8.42
CA THR A 224 11.96 19.89 -8.42
C THR A 224 10.86 19.77 -7.36
N SER A 225 9.68 19.28 -7.74
CA SER A 225 8.42 19.35 -6.96
C SER A 225 7.49 18.16 -7.21
N ASP A 226 6.62 17.84 -6.23
CA ASP A 226 5.65 16.71 -6.27
C ASP A 226 6.24 15.41 -6.84
N ILE A 227 7.23 14.87 -6.12
CA ILE A 227 7.85 13.59 -6.45
C ILE A 227 7.36 12.56 -5.44
N ILE A 228 6.73 11.48 -5.93
CA ILE A 228 6.30 10.35 -5.08
C ILE A 228 7.10 9.10 -5.42
N LEU A 229 7.89 8.64 -4.46
CA LEU A 229 8.50 7.31 -4.47
C LEU A 229 7.61 6.36 -3.65
N GLN A 230 7.06 5.33 -4.30
CA GLN A 230 6.11 4.43 -3.66
C GLN A 230 6.21 2.97 -4.09
N TYR A 231 5.73 2.07 -3.22
CA TYR A 231 5.69 0.62 -3.46
C TYR A 231 7.04 0.03 -3.93
N SER A 232 8.17 0.69 -3.67
CA SER A 232 9.46 0.38 -4.29
C SER A 232 10.45 -0.18 -3.27
N TYR A 233 11.42 -0.95 -3.74
CA TYR A 233 12.48 -1.57 -2.93
C TYR A 233 13.83 -0.90 -3.21
N ILE A 234 14.39 -0.23 -2.21
CA ILE A 234 15.62 0.56 -2.34
C ILE A 234 16.65 0.07 -1.32
N TYR A 235 17.70 -0.59 -1.79
CA TYR A 235 18.72 -1.23 -0.95
C TYR A 235 20.02 -1.43 -1.73
N GLY A 236 21.15 -1.66 -1.05
CA GLY A 236 22.43 -1.97 -1.70
C GLY A 236 23.08 -0.81 -2.47
N ASN A 237 22.57 0.41 -2.32
CA ASN A 237 23.19 1.62 -2.87
C ASN A 237 24.19 2.23 -1.87
N GLY A 238 25.02 3.18 -2.31
CA GLY A 238 26.05 3.83 -1.49
C GLY A 238 27.48 3.45 -1.90
N THR A 239 28.43 4.38 -1.71
CA THR A 239 29.85 4.15 -2.02
C THR A 239 30.63 3.71 -0.78
N PRO A 240 31.27 2.53 -0.76
CA PRO A 240 32.05 2.06 0.39
C PRO A 240 33.46 2.64 0.37
N ASN A 241 33.67 3.73 1.11
CA ASN A 241 34.98 4.36 1.29
C ASN A 241 35.01 5.10 2.65
N PRO A 242 36.03 4.94 3.51
CA PRO A 242 36.11 5.67 4.78
C PRO A 242 36.05 7.20 4.57
N GLY A 243 35.07 7.85 5.22
CA GLY A 243 34.82 9.29 5.06
C GLY A 243 33.87 9.67 3.91
N PHE A 244 33.22 8.70 3.25
CA PHE A 244 32.17 8.94 2.24
C PHE A 244 30.83 8.43 2.75
N ASP A 245 30.24 9.18 3.68
CA ASP A 245 28.87 9.04 4.20
C ASP A 245 27.82 9.65 3.25
N GLN A 246 28.20 10.67 2.48
CA GLN A 246 27.38 11.46 1.54
C GLN A 246 26.60 10.71 0.42
N ARG A 247 26.48 9.38 0.44
CA ARG A 247 25.86 8.56 -0.62
C ARG A 247 24.84 7.58 -0.03
N HIS A 248 23.64 7.53 -0.58
CA HIS A 248 22.43 7.11 0.14
C HIS A 248 21.53 6.19 -0.69
N ASN A 249 20.52 5.57 -0.06
CA ASN A 249 19.44 4.92 -0.82
C ASN A 249 18.55 5.98 -1.50
N ALA A 250 18.24 7.09 -0.83
CA ALA A 250 17.70 8.30 -1.44
C ALA A 250 18.45 9.56 -0.97
N TYR A 251 18.76 10.45 -1.91
CA TYR A 251 19.28 11.81 -1.69
C TYR A 251 18.32 12.76 -2.43
N THR A 252 17.58 13.61 -1.72
CA THR A 252 16.59 14.49 -2.38
C THR A 252 16.75 15.95 -1.98
N GLU A 253 16.43 16.86 -2.90
CA GLU A 253 16.11 18.26 -2.62
C GLU A 253 14.87 18.59 -3.46
N THR A 254 13.69 18.59 -2.83
CA THR A 254 12.40 18.52 -3.54
C THR A 254 11.27 19.12 -2.71
N MET A 255 10.45 19.97 -3.32
CA MET A 255 9.31 20.59 -2.65
C MET A 255 8.10 19.64 -2.70
N GLY A 256 7.62 19.19 -1.53
CA GLY A 256 6.56 18.20 -1.42
C GLY A 256 6.99 16.76 -1.76
N MET A 257 8.17 16.33 -1.31
CA MET A 257 8.63 14.94 -1.50
C MET A 257 7.78 13.95 -0.69
N VAL A 258 7.30 12.88 -1.31
CA VAL A 258 6.52 11.82 -0.63
C VAL A 258 7.18 10.45 -0.78
N TYR A 259 7.40 9.79 0.36
CA TYR A 259 7.84 8.40 0.46
C TYR A 259 6.71 7.57 1.08
N GLN A 260 6.11 6.63 0.33
CA GLN A 260 5.05 5.75 0.87
C GLN A 260 5.08 4.28 0.42
N PHE A 261 4.76 3.34 1.32
CA PHE A 261 4.66 1.90 1.01
C PHE A 261 5.97 1.25 0.52
N ASN A 262 7.13 1.88 0.72
CA ASN A 262 8.43 1.38 0.28
C ASN A 262 9.09 0.43 1.28
N TYR A 263 10.02 -0.39 0.78
CA TYR A 263 11.05 -1.05 1.59
C TYR A 263 12.41 -0.37 1.35
N PHE A 264 12.96 0.24 2.39
CA PHE A 264 14.33 0.77 2.44
C PHE A 264 15.22 -0.19 3.24
N GLY A 265 16.06 -0.93 2.54
CA GLY A 265 16.97 -1.93 3.13
C GLY A 265 18.39 -1.43 3.34
N PRO A 266 19.31 -2.28 3.85
CA PRO A 266 20.70 -1.89 4.10
C PRO A 266 21.41 -1.33 2.85
N LEU A 267 22.26 -0.32 3.06
CA LEU A 267 23.17 0.22 2.04
C LEU A 267 24.24 -0.83 1.65
N ARG A 268 24.97 -0.57 0.57
CA ARG A 268 26.13 -1.38 0.14
C ARG A 268 27.09 -1.57 1.31
N SER A 269 27.53 -2.82 1.54
CA SER A 269 28.40 -3.15 2.67
C SER A 269 29.68 -2.29 2.71
N GLY A 270 29.89 -1.57 3.82
CA GLY A 270 31.00 -0.65 4.01
C GLY A 270 30.69 0.83 3.67
N SER A 271 29.49 1.14 3.18
CA SER A 271 29.01 2.53 3.04
C SER A 271 28.52 3.09 4.37
N GLY A 272 28.82 4.38 4.61
CA GLY A 272 28.50 5.07 5.85
C GLY A 272 27.30 6.01 5.78
N GLY A 273 26.43 5.86 4.77
CA GLY A 273 25.35 6.80 4.47
C GLY A 273 23.97 6.45 5.01
N ASN A 274 23.02 7.34 4.74
CA ASN A 274 21.64 7.27 5.22
C ASN A 274 20.73 6.47 4.29
N ASN A 275 19.59 6.01 4.82
CA ASN A 275 18.53 5.45 4.00
C ASN A 275 17.84 6.54 3.18
N ILE A 276 17.18 7.48 3.86
CA ILE A 276 16.68 8.72 3.27
C ILE A 276 17.53 9.88 3.79
N LYS A 277 18.12 10.67 2.88
CA LYS A 277 18.51 12.06 3.15
C LYS A 277 17.70 12.98 2.25
N ASP A 278 17.11 14.01 2.84
CA ASP A 278 16.33 15.01 2.11
C ASP A 278 16.65 16.44 2.58
N ARG A 279 16.50 17.37 1.64
CA ARG A 279 16.77 18.81 1.76
C ARG A 279 15.62 19.71 1.27
N GLY A 280 14.47 19.09 1.03
CA GLY A 280 13.29 19.71 0.43
C GLY A 280 12.46 20.58 1.38
N SER A 281 11.17 20.65 1.07
CA SER A 281 10.15 21.29 1.92
C SER A 281 8.93 20.38 2.03
N GLY A 282 8.20 20.45 3.16
CA GLY A 282 6.93 19.75 3.33
C GLY A 282 6.99 18.21 3.27
N THR A 283 8.16 17.60 3.46
CA THR A 283 8.39 16.19 3.16
C THR A 283 7.56 15.23 4.03
N ILE A 284 6.95 14.24 3.37
CA ILE A 284 6.09 13.22 3.98
C ILE A 284 6.71 11.83 3.82
N ILE A 285 7.01 11.17 4.94
CA ILE A 285 7.51 9.78 4.99
C ILE A 285 6.47 8.96 5.74
N ARG A 286 5.67 8.17 5.03
CA ARG A 286 4.54 7.44 5.64
C ARG A 286 4.40 5.98 5.20
N TYR A 287 3.99 5.10 6.10
CA TYR A 287 3.68 3.70 5.78
C TYR A 287 4.83 2.93 5.09
N ASN A 288 6.10 3.24 5.38
CA ASN A 288 7.26 2.52 4.84
C ASN A 288 7.84 1.54 5.86
N TRP A 289 8.59 0.55 5.37
CA TRP A 289 9.60 -0.16 6.16
C TRP A 289 10.98 0.42 5.87
N ILE A 290 11.73 0.83 6.89
CA ILE A 290 13.07 1.42 6.75
C ILE A 290 14.02 0.75 7.76
N GLU A 291 15.08 0.10 7.28
CA GLU A 291 16.05 -0.57 8.15
C GLU A 291 17.52 -0.28 7.81
N SER A 292 18.35 -0.20 8.86
CA SER A 292 19.78 0.09 8.77
C SER A 292 20.13 1.50 8.26
N GLY A 293 21.37 1.70 7.81
CA GLY A 293 21.95 3.00 7.46
C GLY A 293 22.58 3.74 8.65
N ALA A 294 23.18 4.90 8.40
CA ALA A 294 23.80 5.74 9.42
C ALA A 294 22.76 6.53 10.22
N HIS A 295 21.91 7.28 9.51
CA HIS A 295 20.55 7.62 9.93
C HIS A 295 19.57 6.82 9.06
N LEU A 296 18.38 6.49 9.60
CA LEU A 296 17.29 5.96 8.78
C LEU A 296 16.68 7.09 7.95
N ILE A 297 16.49 8.26 8.58
CA ILE A 297 15.92 9.46 8.00
C ILE A 297 16.79 10.66 8.42
N ASP A 298 17.25 11.45 7.45
CA ASP A 298 18.14 12.60 7.64
C ASP A 298 17.55 13.82 6.91
N LEU A 299 16.82 14.68 7.63
CA LEU A 299 16.14 15.85 7.08
C LEU A 299 16.92 17.11 7.47
N VAL A 300 17.63 17.69 6.51
CA VAL A 300 18.59 18.79 6.72
C VAL A 300 18.34 19.92 5.74
N GLU A 301 18.99 21.07 5.91
CA GLU A 301 18.76 22.26 5.10
C GLU A 301 19.02 22.08 3.60
N CYS A 302 18.36 22.91 2.81
CA CYS A 302 18.60 23.15 1.38
C CYS A 302 20.09 23.28 1.00
N GLU A 303 20.45 22.95 -0.25
CA GLU A 303 21.83 22.98 -0.74
C GLU A 303 21.96 23.74 -2.06
N ASP A 304 21.22 23.35 -3.11
CA ASP A 304 21.35 23.94 -4.45
C ASP A 304 20.42 25.15 -4.72
N SER A 305 19.18 25.17 -4.18
CA SER A 305 18.24 26.32 -4.34
C SER A 305 17.62 26.73 -3.00
N CYS A 306 18.47 27.12 -2.06
CA CYS A 306 18.02 27.62 -0.76
C CYS A 306 17.05 28.80 -0.86
N SER A 307 17.22 29.70 -1.83
CA SER A 307 16.40 30.91 -1.95
C SER A 307 14.92 30.60 -2.24
N ALA A 308 14.64 29.61 -3.10
CA ALA A 308 13.29 29.18 -3.42
C ALA A 308 12.74 28.16 -2.41
N THR A 309 13.61 27.32 -1.82
CA THR A 309 13.21 26.25 -0.89
C THR A 309 12.86 26.80 0.49
N MET A 310 13.62 27.76 1.03
CA MET A 310 13.26 28.47 2.27
C MET A 310 12.00 29.34 2.14
N ALA A 311 11.63 29.74 0.92
CA ALA A 311 10.42 30.52 0.66
C ALA A 311 9.13 29.69 0.73
N GLN A 312 9.21 28.35 0.79
CA GLN A 312 8.04 27.50 0.89
C GLN A 312 7.39 27.58 2.28
N PRO A 313 6.04 27.66 2.36
CA PRO A 313 5.33 27.81 3.63
C PRO A 313 5.49 26.59 4.55
N ASP A 314 5.85 25.44 3.99
CA ASP A 314 6.08 24.16 4.67
C ASP A 314 7.57 23.83 4.87
N TYR A 315 8.51 24.71 4.49
CA TYR A 315 9.95 24.48 4.68
C TYR A 315 10.33 24.14 6.13
N ASN A 316 9.56 24.65 7.08
CA ASN A 316 9.76 24.42 8.51
C ASN A 316 8.98 23.22 9.07
N GLN A 317 8.46 22.32 8.23
CA GLN A 317 7.62 21.18 8.65
C GLN A 317 7.95 19.90 7.86
N ALA A 318 7.84 18.75 8.52
CA ALA A 318 7.93 17.43 7.91
C ALA A 318 7.12 16.41 8.72
N TRP A 319 6.66 15.35 8.07
CA TRP A 319 5.78 14.33 8.67
C TRP A 319 6.36 12.94 8.51
N ILE A 320 6.63 12.26 9.63
CA ILE A 320 7.09 10.87 9.66
C ILE A 320 6.06 10.04 10.43
N TYR A 321 5.23 9.25 9.75
CA TYR A 321 4.14 8.54 10.42
C TYR A 321 3.72 7.18 9.84
N GLY A 322 3.23 6.27 10.68
CA GLY A 322 2.80 4.95 10.24
C GLY A 322 3.94 4.02 9.75
N ASN A 323 5.22 4.40 9.94
CA ASN A 323 6.36 3.63 9.42
C ASN A 323 6.85 2.59 10.42
N VAL A 324 7.46 1.51 9.90
CA VAL A 324 8.33 0.61 10.66
C VAL A 324 9.77 1.06 10.48
N LEU A 325 10.46 1.42 11.58
CA LEU A 325 11.80 1.99 11.58
C LEU A 325 12.76 1.11 12.39
N VAL A 326 13.56 0.27 11.72
CA VAL A 326 14.45 -0.73 12.35
C VAL A 326 15.90 -0.24 12.40
N ASN A 327 16.30 0.36 13.52
CA ASN A 327 17.67 0.82 13.75
C ASN A 327 18.55 -0.33 14.26
N ASN A 328 19.00 -1.18 13.33
CA ASN A 328 19.86 -2.35 13.57
C ASN A 328 21.36 -2.12 13.30
N SER A 329 21.76 -1.06 12.57
CA SER A 329 23.16 -0.77 12.20
C SER A 329 24.05 -0.47 13.42
N SER A 330 25.36 -0.28 13.24
CA SER A 330 26.25 0.19 14.32
C SER A 330 26.07 1.67 14.71
N TYR A 331 25.24 2.42 13.99
CA TYR A 331 25.06 3.86 14.19
C TYR A 331 23.99 4.16 15.26
N ARG A 332 23.99 5.40 15.77
CA ARG A 332 23.26 5.81 16.98
C ARG A 332 21.90 6.43 16.69
N ASN A 333 21.82 7.41 15.79
CA ASN A 333 20.64 8.26 15.62
C ASN A 333 19.67 7.60 14.63
N THR A 334 18.37 7.78 14.82
CA THR A 334 17.35 7.17 13.94
C THR A 334 16.80 8.19 12.96
N VAL A 335 16.37 9.35 13.48
CA VAL A 335 15.92 10.51 12.70
C VAL A 335 16.77 11.73 13.05
N HIS A 336 17.14 12.53 12.06
CA HIS A 336 17.75 13.85 12.21
C HIS A 336 16.85 14.93 11.58
N TRP A 337 16.72 16.07 12.26
CA TRP A 337 15.99 17.26 11.79
C TRP A 337 16.75 18.53 12.17
N GLY A 338 16.89 19.45 11.22
CA GLY A 338 17.54 20.75 11.41
C GLY A 338 18.50 21.08 10.29
N GLY A 339 19.76 20.63 10.39
CA GLY A 339 20.77 20.86 9.36
C GLY A 339 22.14 20.21 9.58
N ASP A 340 23.04 20.25 8.59
CA ASP A 340 24.37 19.61 8.65
C ASP A 340 25.59 20.36 8.05
N ASN A 341 25.47 21.39 7.22
CA ASN A 341 26.64 22.07 6.60
C ASN A 341 27.58 22.80 7.58
N GLY A 342 27.16 23.00 8.83
CA GLY A 342 28.03 23.49 9.92
C GLY A 342 28.89 22.43 10.60
N GLY A 343 28.66 21.13 10.34
CA GLY A 343 29.21 20.02 11.14
C GLY A 343 28.43 19.76 12.45
N GLU A 344 29.02 19.02 13.40
CA GLU A 344 28.32 18.65 14.65
C GLU A 344 28.14 19.82 15.65
N ASP A 345 28.97 20.85 15.52
CA ASP A 345 28.78 22.19 16.10
C ASP A 345 29.11 23.22 15.00
N PRO A 346 28.17 24.11 14.61
CA PRO A 346 28.41 25.09 13.54
C PRO A 346 29.54 26.05 13.93
N ILE A 347 30.58 26.10 13.09
CA ILE A 347 31.71 27.00 13.29
C ILE A 347 31.34 28.38 12.72
N PRO A 348 31.43 29.48 13.50
CA PRO A 348 31.18 30.82 12.97
C PRO A 348 32.12 31.15 11.80
N GLY A 349 31.56 31.31 10.60
CA GLY A 349 32.31 31.56 9.36
C GLY A 349 32.57 30.35 8.46
N THR A 350 32.00 29.17 8.73
CA THR A 350 31.87 28.11 7.70
C THR A 350 30.65 28.34 6.79
N GLN A 351 30.59 27.59 5.69
CA GLN A 351 29.71 27.78 4.53
C GLN A 351 28.24 28.12 4.90
N PRO A 352 27.68 29.24 4.41
CA PRO A 352 26.26 29.59 4.62
C PRO A 352 25.31 28.76 3.74
N CYS A 353 24.07 29.24 3.67
CA CYS A 353 22.98 28.69 2.86
C CYS A 353 23.31 28.75 1.36
N GLY A 354 23.74 27.62 0.79
CA GLY A 354 24.27 27.51 -0.57
C GLY A 354 25.71 28.01 -0.71
N TRP A 355 26.23 28.07 -1.95
CA TRP A 355 27.67 28.29 -2.22
C TRP A 355 28.20 29.73 -1.97
N ASN A 356 27.41 30.65 -1.41
CA ASN A 356 27.79 32.05 -1.26
C ASN A 356 28.18 32.39 0.19
N ALA A 357 29.41 32.86 0.42
CA ALA A 357 29.96 33.10 1.76
C ALA A 357 29.60 34.48 2.35
N GLY A 358 29.12 34.52 3.60
CA GLY A 358 28.80 35.76 4.33
C GLY A 358 28.01 35.61 5.64
N GLU A 359 27.10 34.64 5.76
CA GLU A 359 26.03 34.59 6.78
C GLU A 359 26.14 33.38 7.74
N ASP A 360 25.26 33.29 8.75
CA ASP A 360 25.28 32.20 9.75
C ASP A 360 24.65 30.91 9.16
N PRO A 361 25.34 29.75 9.17
CA PRO A 361 24.83 28.51 8.58
C PRO A 361 23.53 28.01 9.23
N THR A 362 23.19 28.46 10.44
CA THR A 362 21.96 28.04 11.14
C THR A 362 20.71 28.81 10.68
N GLU A 363 20.82 29.82 9.81
CA GLU A 363 19.67 30.58 9.32
C GLU A 363 18.75 29.73 8.44
N CYS A 364 19.31 28.89 7.55
CA CYS A 364 18.57 27.97 6.69
C CYS A 364 18.17 26.63 7.34
N PHE A 365 18.66 26.28 8.54
CA PHE A 365 18.24 25.04 9.19
C PHE A 365 16.72 25.06 9.43
N HIS A 366 16.02 23.95 9.15
CA HIS A 366 14.58 23.85 9.45
C HIS A 366 14.33 24.09 10.95
N LYS A 367 13.28 24.83 11.33
CA LYS A 367 13.07 25.30 12.72
C LYS A 367 11.74 24.82 13.33
N GLY A 368 10.70 24.69 12.52
CA GLY A 368 9.37 24.27 12.98
C GLY A 368 9.26 22.78 13.34
N PRO A 369 8.04 22.32 13.66
CA PRO A 369 7.82 21.00 14.23
C PRO A 369 8.01 19.88 13.20
N LEU A 370 8.91 18.94 13.51
CA LEU A 370 8.83 17.58 12.98
C LEU A 370 7.67 16.85 13.65
N TYR A 371 6.70 16.36 12.87
CA TYR A 371 5.62 15.51 13.38
C TYR A 371 6.03 14.04 13.26
N PHE A 372 6.15 13.33 14.38
CA PHE A 372 6.63 11.95 14.44
C PHE A 372 5.61 11.05 15.18
N TYR A 373 4.70 10.38 14.47
CA TYR A 373 3.54 9.75 15.12
C TYR A 373 3.09 8.42 14.50
N ASN A 374 2.46 7.56 15.31
CA ASN A 374 2.03 6.22 14.86
C ASN A 374 3.15 5.39 14.20
N ASN A 375 4.42 5.58 14.56
CA ASN A 375 5.52 4.74 14.05
C ASN A 375 5.81 3.56 15.00
N THR A 376 6.25 2.43 14.44
CA THR A 376 6.84 1.31 15.18
C THR A 376 8.35 1.35 15.01
N VAL A 377 9.07 1.72 16.08
CA VAL A 377 10.52 1.90 16.08
C VAL A 377 11.19 0.74 16.82
N ILE A 378 12.10 0.06 16.14
CA ILE A 378 12.80 -1.11 16.66
C ILE A 378 14.28 -0.76 16.85
N PHE A 379 14.77 -0.91 18.07
CA PHE A 379 16.15 -0.63 18.45
C PHE A 379 16.86 -1.94 18.79
N ASP A 380 17.75 -2.44 17.92
CA ASP A 380 18.71 -3.45 18.36
C ASP A 380 19.84 -2.76 19.14
N VAL A 381 19.80 -2.88 20.47
CA VAL A 381 20.82 -2.28 21.34
C VAL A 381 22.07 -3.15 21.48
N SER A 382 22.12 -4.34 20.85
CA SER A 382 23.34 -5.14 20.80
C SER A 382 24.41 -4.57 19.86
N THR A 383 24.00 -3.77 18.86
CA THR A 383 24.91 -3.11 17.90
C THR A 383 25.37 -1.72 18.35
N GLY A 384 24.73 -1.13 19.37
CA GLY A 384 25.19 0.11 20.00
C GLY A 384 24.13 0.81 20.86
N ARG A 385 24.47 2.00 21.36
CA ARG A 385 23.47 2.94 21.91
C ARG A 385 22.54 3.40 20.79
N LYS A 386 21.24 3.49 21.08
CA LYS A 386 20.24 4.02 20.14
C LYS A 386 19.62 5.33 20.63
N THR A 387 19.36 6.24 19.71
CA THR A 387 18.71 7.53 19.95
C THR A 387 17.60 7.71 18.93
N LEU A 388 16.40 8.11 19.38
CA LEU A 388 15.26 8.33 18.50
C LEU A 388 15.49 9.56 17.61
N LEU A 389 15.58 10.75 18.21
CA LEU A 389 15.73 12.02 17.49
C LEU A 389 17.08 12.69 17.74
N ARG A 390 17.66 13.22 16.67
CA ARG A 390 18.72 14.23 16.68
C ARG A 390 18.10 15.54 16.19
N LEU A 391 18.01 16.54 17.06
CA LEU A 391 17.73 17.92 16.67
C LEU A 391 19.04 18.72 16.74
N GLN A 392 19.31 19.55 15.72
CA GLN A 392 20.64 20.11 15.49
C GLN A 392 20.98 21.34 16.36
N THR A 393 19.99 22.20 16.67
CA THR A 393 20.10 23.34 17.60
C THR A 393 18.90 23.34 18.56
N ASN A 394 18.73 24.41 19.35
CA ASN A 394 17.55 24.59 20.21
C ASN A 394 16.37 25.29 19.52
N GLU A 395 16.54 25.71 18.26
CA GLU A 395 15.44 26.30 17.48
C GLU A 395 14.49 25.22 16.94
N GLN A 396 15.00 24.02 16.65
CA GLN A 396 14.21 22.87 16.23
C GLN A 396 13.30 22.35 17.35
N SER A 397 12.09 21.96 16.94
CA SER A 397 11.16 21.21 17.77
C SER A 397 10.63 19.95 17.08
N ALA A 398 10.15 19.01 17.88
CA ALA A 398 9.45 17.82 17.40
C ALA A 398 8.25 17.50 18.30
N VAL A 399 7.19 16.95 17.71
CA VAL A 399 5.97 16.52 18.41
C VAL A 399 5.77 15.03 18.12
N ALA A 400 5.79 14.21 19.18
CA ALA A 400 5.79 12.76 19.03
C ALA A 400 4.71 12.07 19.88
N PHE A 401 3.80 11.33 19.24
CA PHE A 401 2.66 10.67 19.89
C PHE A 401 2.24 9.39 19.14
N ASN A 402 1.51 8.50 19.80
CA ASN A 402 1.08 7.19 19.33
C ASN A 402 2.21 6.28 18.82
N ASN A 403 3.48 6.53 19.13
CA ASN A 403 4.58 5.66 18.68
C ASN A 403 4.79 4.47 19.65
N ILE A 404 5.21 3.33 19.11
CA ILE A 404 5.83 2.27 19.88
C ILE A 404 7.34 2.31 19.63
N VAL A 405 8.15 2.37 20.69
CA VAL A 405 9.59 2.06 20.64
C VAL A 405 9.82 0.74 21.34
N HIS A 406 10.52 -0.21 20.71
CA HIS A 406 10.78 -1.54 21.25
C HIS A 406 12.27 -1.90 21.15
N VAL A 407 12.86 -2.35 22.27
CA VAL A 407 14.27 -2.76 22.35
C VAL A 407 14.43 -4.27 22.13
N ILE A 408 15.29 -4.62 21.18
CA ILE A 408 15.82 -5.96 20.97
C ILE A 408 17.28 -5.98 21.46
N GLY A 409 17.72 -7.10 22.05
CA GLY A 409 19.07 -7.23 22.61
C GLY A 409 19.17 -6.70 24.05
N SER A 410 20.39 -6.42 24.50
CA SER A 410 20.65 -5.98 25.89
C SER A 410 21.96 -5.20 26.04
N GLY A 411 22.06 -4.40 27.10
CA GLY A 411 23.32 -3.82 27.59
C GLY A 411 23.51 -2.34 27.29
N ASN A 412 23.25 -1.89 26.05
CA ASN A 412 23.40 -0.47 25.72
C ASN A 412 22.14 0.36 26.07
N PRO A 413 22.29 1.63 26.47
CA PRO A 413 21.17 2.52 26.78
C PRO A 413 20.46 3.01 25.52
N ILE A 414 19.27 3.58 25.72
CA ILE A 414 18.49 4.26 24.69
C ILE A 414 18.15 5.70 25.11
N SER A 415 17.98 6.60 24.15
CA SER A 415 17.60 8.01 24.39
C SER A 415 16.46 8.47 23.50
N TYR A 416 15.61 9.37 24.01
CA TYR A 416 14.69 10.13 23.15
C TYR A 416 15.45 11.12 22.26
N MET A 417 16.33 11.92 22.85
CA MET A 417 17.06 13.00 22.18
C MET A 417 18.58 12.76 22.19
N ASN A 418 19.28 13.32 21.20
CA ASN A 418 20.73 13.34 21.16
C ASN A 418 21.29 14.39 22.13
N THR A 419 21.28 15.67 21.71
CA THR A 419 22.04 16.74 22.38
C THR A 419 21.21 18.02 22.59
N LYS A 420 20.67 18.58 21.50
CA LYS A 420 20.00 19.88 21.44
C LYS A 420 18.51 19.72 21.11
N GLY A 421 17.72 20.79 21.15
CA GLY A 421 16.33 20.83 20.67
C GLY A 421 15.23 20.60 21.71
N ILE A 422 13.96 20.73 21.27
CA ILE A 422 12.75 20.58 22.10
C ILE A 422 11.86 19.45 21.57
N LEU A 423 11.73 18.36 22.33
CA LEU A 423 10.80 17.27 22.04
C LEU A 423 9.59 17.31 22.96
N ASN A 424 8.39 17.30 22.38
CA ASN A 424 7.12 17.23 23.09
C ASN A 424 6.47 15.85 22.91
N LEU A 425 6.42 15.06 23.99
CA LEU A 425 5.83 13.72 23.98
C LEU A 425 4.34 13.76 24.35
N GLY A 426 3.49 13.29 23.44
CA GLY A 426 2.13 12.84 23.74
C GLY A 426 2.12 11.43 24.33
N VAL A 427 0.98 10.75 24.26
CA VAL A 427 0.88 9.32 24.61
C VAL A 427 1.82 8.52 23.69
N ASN A 428 2.69 7.69 24.26
CA ASN A 428 3.57 6.76 23.51
C ASN A 428 3.82 5.49 24.35
N ILE A 429 4.29 4.41 23.72
CA ILE A 429 4.83 3.22 24.40
C ILE A 429 6.35 3.13 24.17
N VAL A 430 7.11 2.89 25.23
CA VAL A 430 8.55 2.58 25.14
C VAL A 430 8.84 1.31 25.92
N ASN A 431 8.96 0.19 25.21
CA ASN A 431 9.49 -1.04 25.79
C ASN A 431 11.02 -1.03 25.74
N ARG A 432 11.63 -0.56 26.82
CA ARG A 432 13.10 -0.48 26.94
C ARG A 432 13.74 -1.83 27.28
N GLY A 433 12.93 -2.87 27.55
CA GLY A 433 13.43 -4.14 28.09
C GLY A 433 14.32 -3.91 29.33
N GLY A 434 15.51 -4.51 29.31
CA GLY A 434 16.53 -4.29 30.34
C GLY A 434 17.35 -3.01 30.21
N SER A 435 17.21 -2.24 29.12
CA SER A 435 18.06 -1.06 28.85
C SER A 435 17.65 0.17 29.64
N THR A 436 18.64 1.00 30.00
CA THR A 436 18.39 2.33 30.58
C THR A 436 17.85 3.27 29.51
N LEU A 437 16.72 3.92 29.79
CA LEU A 437 16.13 4.99 28.99
C LEU A 437 16.49 6.34 29.60
N THR A 438 17.01 7.27 28.80
CA THR A 438 17.33 8.65 29.23
C THR A 438 16.70 9.70 28.30
N ASN A 439 16.46 10.91 28.81
CA ASN A 439 15.93 11.99 27.99
C ASN A 439 16.89 12.37 26.85
N PHE A 440 18.18 12.56 27.18
CA PHE A 440 19.23 12.93 26.25
C PHE A 440 20.36 11.89 26.22
N TYR A 441 21.24 11.95 25.22
CA TYR A 441 22.59 11.40 25.32
C TYR A 441 23.49 12.38 26.10
N GLN A 442 23.53 13.65 25.70
CA GLN A 442 24.27 14.72 26.37
C GLN A 442 23.47 16.03 26.30
N GLN A 443 22.66 16.34 27.33
CA GLN A 443 21.75 17.49 27.29
C GLN A 443 22.52 18.83 27.21
N ALA A 444 22.26 19.62 26.17
CA ALA A 444 22.73 21.00 26.08
C ALA A 444 21.85 21.96 26.90
N SER A 445 22.39 23.14 27.22
CA SER A 445 21.62 24.20 27.87
C SER A 445 20.46 24.65 26.96
N GLY A 446 19.26 24.82 27.53
CA GLY A 446 18.05 25.22 26.80
C GLY A 446 17.27 24.08 26.12
N SER A 447 17.83 22.87 26.05
CA SER A 447 17.19 21.72 25.39
C SER A 447 16.22 20.99 26.33
N ALA A 448 15.10 20.49 25.82
CA ALA A 448 14.03 19.88 26.64
C ALA A 448 13.42 18.61 26.04
N VAL A 449 12.98 17.70 26.93
CA VAL A 449 12.05 16.60 26.60
C VAL A 449 10.85 16.74 27.54
N ASN A 450 9.74 17.22 26.98
CA ASN A 450 8.49 17.48 27.68
C ASN A 450 7.54 16.27 27.56
N GLY A 451 6.59 16.13 28.48
CA GLY A 451 5.54 15.11 28.38
C GLY A 451 5.98 13.66 28.68
N THR A 452 7.14 13.44 29.29
CA THR A 452 7.63 12.08 29.63
C THR A 452 6.69 11.27 30.52
N ALA A 453 5.80 11.93 31.28
CA ALA A 453 4.75 11.29 32.08
C ALA A 453 3.62 10.65 31.23
N ASN A 454 3.51 11.02 29.94
CA ASN A 454 2.54 10.46 29.00
C ASN A 454 3.00 9.12 28.40
N VAL A 455 4.26 8.71 28.65
CA VAL A 455 4.85 7.52 28.04
C VAL A 455 4.71 6.29 28.93
N ASN A 456 4.07 5.24 28.40
CA ASN A 456 3.99 3.94 29.02
C ASN A 456 5.32 3.18 28.83
N VAL A 457 6.15 3.15 29.88
CA VAL A 457 7.49 2.53 29.84
C VAL A 457 7.44 1.07 30.31
N LEU A 458 7.53 0.15 29.35
CA LEU A 458 7.54 -1.30 29.58
C LEU A 458 8.99 -1.82 29.76
N THR A 459 9.15 -2.96 30.45
CA THR A 459 10.48 -3.48 30.87
C THR A 459 10.73 -4.96 30.57
N ASN A 460 9.72 -5.69 30.12
CA ASN A 460 9.84 -7.03 29.54
C ASN A 460 9.39 -6.96 28.08
N SER A 461 10.21 -7.43 27.13
CA SER A 461 9.94 -7.32 25.69
C SER A 461 8.59 -7.91 25.28
N ALA A 462 8.15 -9.01 25.91
CA ALA A 462 6.85 -9.62 25.65
C ALA A 462 5.66 -8.68 25.92
N GLN A 463 5.82 -7.66 26.78
CA GLN A 463 4.74 -6.74 27.16
C GLN A 463 4.27 -5.83 26.02
N THR A 464 5.00 -5.68 24.91
CA THR A 464 4.50 -4.91 23.75
C THR A 464 3.37 -5.64 23.04
N GLY A 465 3.27 -6.97 23.17
CA GLY A 465 2.22 -7.75 22.51
C GLY A 465 2.30 -7.69 20.97
N PHE A 466 3.50 -7.70 20.40
CA PHE A 466 3.68 -7.95 18.97
C PHE A 466 3.52 -9.44 18.65
N VAL A 467 3.02 -9.78 17.45
CA VAL A 467 2.80 -11.16 17.00
C VAL A 467 4.08 -11.99 17.02
N ASN A 468 5.15 -11.54 16.35
CA ASN A 468 6.45 -12.22 16.40
C ASN A 468 7.64 -11.29 16.09
N VAL A 469 8.23 -10.74 17.15
CA VAL A 469 9.43 -9.87 17.08
C VAL A 469 10.63 -10.57 16.40
N ALA A 470 10.77 -11.89 16.54
CA ALA A 470 11.93 -12.62 16.01
C ALA A 470 11.89 -12.81 14.48
N THR A 471 10.71 -12.64 13.86
CA THR A 471 10.53 -12.69 12.39
C THR A 471 10.15 -11.33 11.81
N GLY A 472 10.31 -10.24 12.57
CA GLY A 472 9.92 -8.90 12.15
C GLY A 472 8.40 -8.65 12.08
N ASN A 473 7.55 -9.59 12.54
CA ASN A 473 6.11 -9.38 12.55
C ASN A 473 5.72 -8.53 13.78
N TYR A 474 5.64 -7.22 13.55
CA TYR A 474 5.26 -6.22 14.55
C TYR A 474 3.77 -5.84 14.49
N ALA A 475 2.92 -6.64 13.86
CA ALA A 475 1.47 -6.52 14.03
C ALA A 475 1.09 -6.75 15.52
N LEU A 476 -0.03 -6.19 15.95
CA LEU A 476 -0.47 -6.25 17.33
C LEU A 476 -1.25 -7.54 17.63
N LEU A 477 -1.06 -8.08 18.82
CA LEU A 477 -1.94 -9.07 19.44
C LEU A 477 -3.07 -8.35 20.17
N GLY A 478 -4.27 -8.95 20.25
CA GLY A 478 -5.42 -8.38 20.97
C GLY A 478 -5.22 -8.19 22.49
N THR A 479 -4.09 -8.65 23.04
CA THR A 479 -3.67 -8.42 24.43
C THR A 479 -2.59 -7.32 24.56
N SER A 480 -2.25 -6.61 23.48
CA SER A 480 -1.24 -5.56 23.50
C SER A 480 -1.74 -4.31 24.23
N PRO A 481 -0.91 -3.66 25.08
CA PRO A 481 -1.25 -2.38 25.71
C PRO A 481 -1.24 -1.19 24.73
N ALA A 482 -0.96 -1.42 23.44
CA ALA A 482 -1.13 -0.42 22.38
C ALA A 482 -2.59 -0.28 21.90
N VAL A 483 -3.39 -1.34 22.06
CA VAL A 483 -4.71 -1.49 21.45
C VAL A 483 -5.74 -0.55 22.08
N ASN A 484 -6.39 0.26 21.24
CA ASN A 484 -7.35 1.30 21.60
C ASN A 484 -6.82 2.32 22.64
N THR A 485 -5.52 2.66 22.56
CA THR A 485 -4.86 3.58 23.52
C THR A 485 -4.19 4.82 22.91
N GLY A 486 -4.24 5.00 21.59
CA GLY A 486 -3.73 6.20 20.94
C GLY A 486 -4.55 7.44 21.30
N GLN A 487 -3.87 8.58 21.37
CA GLN A 487 -4.51 9.88 21.44
C GLN A 487 -4.96 10.35 20.05
N ALA A 488 -5.89 11.32 20.03
CA ALA A 488 -6.25 12.03 18.81
C ALA A 488 -5.05 12.76 18.19
N LEU A 489 -5.15 13.00 16.87
CA LEU A 489 -4.19 13.79 16.11
C LEU A 489 -4.06 15.21 16.69
N VAL A 490 -2.83 15.72 16.73
CA VAL A 490 -2.55 17.11 17.09
C VAL A 490 -2.79 18.02 15.88
N ALA A 491 -3.02 19.32 16.13
CA ALA A 491 -3.09 20.31 15.06
C ALA A 491 -1.81 20.27 14.20
N GLY A 492 -1.97 20.21 12.87
CA GLY A 492 -0.87 20.09 11.92
C GLY A 492 -0.42 18.65 11.62
N ALA A 493 -0.90 17.63 12.33
CA ALA A 493 -0.68 16.23 11.93
C ALA A 493 -1.66 15.80 10.82
N LEU A 494 -1.22 14.90 9.93
CA LEU A 494 -2.00 14.34 8.82
C LEU A 494 -2.69 13.01 9.22
N PRO A 495 -3.78 12.60 8.55
CA PRO A 495 -4.46 11.33 8.81
C PRO A 495 -3.58 10.09 8.60
N VAL A 496 -3.74 9.10 9.49
CA VAL A 496 -3.09 7.77 9.43
C VAL A 496 -4.08 6.76 8.84
N SER A 497 -4.37 6.90 7.53
CA SER A 497 -5.41 6.13 6.84
C SER A 497 -4.97 4.74 6.35
N TYR A 498 -3.67 4.44 6.39
CA TYR A 498 -3.10 3.18 5.91
C TYR A 498 -2.01 2.65 6.86
N GLU A 499 -1.53 1.45 6.57
CA GLU A 499 -0.35 0.83 7.17
C GLU A 499 0.46 0.09 6.09
N TYR A 500 1.72 -0.23 6.39
CA TYR A 500 2.61 -0.96 5.48
C TYR A 500 2.21 -2.44 5.40
N ASN A 501 2.17 -3.01 4.19
CA ASN A 501 1.98 -4.45 3.99
C ASN A 501 3.17 -5.02 3.22
N ALA A 502 3.85 -6.03 3.78
CA ALA A 502 5.02 -6.63 3.13
C ALA A 502 4.67 -7.41 1.84
N THR A 503 3.43 -7.88 1.70
CA THR A 503 2.94 -8.67 0.56
C THR A 503 2.23 -7.80 -0.49
N LEU A 504 1.42 -6.83 -0.05
CA LEU A 504 0.59 -5.98 -0.92
C LEU A 504 1.06 -4.51 -1.00
N GLY A 505 2.17 -4.16 -0.36
CA GLY A 505 2.68 -2.79 -0.20
C GLY A 505 1.90 -1.96 0.83
N SER A 506 0.57 -1.98 0.77
CA SER A 506 -0.33 -1.22 1.64
C SER A 506 -1.48 -2.07 2.22
N ARG A 507 -2.12 -1.55 3.28
CA ARG A 507 -3.46 -1.96 3.75
C ARG A 507 -4.17 -0.71 4.30
N ALA A 508 -5.49 -0.62 4.13
CA ALA A 508 -6.30 0.43 4.76
C ALA A 508 -6.35 0.25 6.28
N ARG A 509 -6.16 1.33 7.05
CA ARG A 509 -6.12 1.27 8.52
C ARG A 509 -7.53 1.42 9.10
N ILE A 510 -8.20 0.29 9.33
CA ILE A 510 -9.59 0.26 9.81
C ILE A 510 -9.67 0.52 11.32
N ILE A 511 -9.80 1.79 11.70
CA ILE A 511 -9.91 2.23 13.09
C ILE A 511 -11.36 2.05 13.59
N THR A 512 -11.58 1.11 14.50
CA THR A 512 -12.92 0.80 15.05
C THR A 512 -13.23 1.49 16.38
N SER A 513 -12.25 2.16 17.01
CA SER A 513 -12.44 2.91 18.26
C SER A 513 -11.43 4.08 18.36
N ALA A 514 -10.69 4.21 19.47
CA ALA A 514 -9.47 5.02 19.48
C ALA A 514 -8.38 4.30 18.67
N ILE A 515 -7.60 5.05 17.87
CA ILE A 515 -6.50 4.49 17.07
C ILE A 515 -5.50 3.73 17.93
N ASP A 516 -4.93 2.64 17.42
CA ASP A 516 -3.85 1.95 18.09
C ASP A 516 -2.55 2.77 18.09
N GLN A 517 -1.64 2.44 19.02
CA GLN A 517 -0.27 2.96 18.96
C GLN A 517 0.59 2.09 18.04
N GLY A 518 1.48 2.73 17.27
CA GLY A 518 2.40 2.10 16.34
C GLY A 518 1.93 2.08 14.89
N ALA A 519 2.76 1.50 14.03
CA ALA A 519 2.59 1.45 12.57
C ALA A 519 1.34 0.68 12.12
N PHE A 520 0.89 -0.27 12.95
CA PHE A 520 -0.22 -1.18 12.65
C PHE A 520 -1.44 -0.90 13.52
N GLU A 521 -2.62 -1.20 13.00
CA GLU A 521 -3.85 -1.34 13.80
C GLU A 521 -4.11 -2.84 14.07
N LEU A 522 -4.71 -3.15 15.21
CA LEU A 522 -5.31 -4.45 15.47
C LEU A 522 -6.56 -4.63 14.60
N PHE A 523 -6.33 -5.05 13.37
CA PHE A 523 -7.29 -5.89 12.65
C PHE A 523 -7.65 -7.09 13.56
N PRO A 524 -8.93 -7.49 13.69
CA PRO A 524 -9.26 -8.76 14.34
C PRO A 524 -8.45 -9.86 13.65
N PRO A 525 -7.79 -10.77 14.40
CA PRO A 525 -6.78 -11.64 13.82
C PRO A 525 -7.40 -12.47 12.68
N PRO A 526 -6.76 -12.54 11.50
CA PRO A 526 -7.25 -13.37 10.41
C PRO A 526 -7.31 -14.82 10.90
N LEU A 527 -8.44 -15.46 10.64
CA LEU A 527 -8.87 -16.71 11.26
C LEU A 527 -9.23 -17.66 10.13
N THR A 528 -8.38 -18.67 9.94
CA THR A 528 -8.45 -19.62 8.83
C THR A 528 -9.86 -20.15 8.63
N ASP A 529 -10.42 -19.91 7.44
CA ASP A 529 -11.65 -20.54 7.01
C ASP A 529 -11.41 -22.02 6.73
N THR A 530 -12.47 -22.78 6.93
CA THR A 530 -12.50 -24.25 6.85
C THR A 530 -13.83 -24.67 6.20
N LEU A 531 -14.21 -25.94 6.22
CA LEU A 531 -15.42 -26.41 5.53
C LEU A 531 -16.62 -26.63 6.45
N ALA A 532 -17.79 -26.15 6.03
CA ALA A 532 -19.08 -26.72 6.42
C ALA A 532 -19.64 -27.58 5.28
N VAL A 533 -19.94 -28.84 5.56
CA VAL A 533 -20.51 -29.81 4.59
C VAL A 533 -21.87 -30.29 5.07
N PHE A 534 -22.89 -30.20 4.21
CA PHE A 534 -24.29 -30.42 4.55
C PHE A 534 -24.88 -31.55 3.70
N ASN A 535 -25.53 -32.54 4.33
CA ASN A 535 -26.40 -33.49 3.62
C ASN A 535 -27.89 -33.14 3.87
N PRO A 536 -28.61 -32.62 2.86
CA PRO A 536 -30.02 -32.26 2.99
C PRO A 536 -30.98 -33.46 3.05
N ASN A 537 -30.55 -34.66 2.63
CA ASN A 537 -31.34 -35.90 2.74
C ASN A 537 -31.21 -36.57 4.11
N ALA A 538 -30.07 -36.38 4.80
CA ALA A 538 -29.82 -36.96 6.13
C ALA A 538 -30.22 -36.02 7.28
N SER A 539 -30.58 -34.76 6.98
CA SER A 539 -30.71 -33.67 7.96
C SER A 539 -29.51 -33.64 8.91
N ALA A 540 -28.30 -33.51 8.35
CA ALA A 540 -27.05 -33.51 9.10
C ALA A 540 -25.97 -32.66 8.42
N THR A 541 -25.22 -31.92 9.24
CA THR A 541 -24.14 -31.03 8.83
C THR A 541 -22.87 -31.37 9.60
N SER A 542 -21.71 -31.36 8.93
CA SER A 542 -20.39 -31.37 9.56
C SER A 542 -19.74 -30.00 9.43
N LEU A 543 -19.49 -29.33 10.56
CA LEU A 543 -18.64 -28.15 10.63
C LEU A 543 -17.22 -28.64 10.97
N ILE A 544 -16.31 -28.58 10.00
CA ILE A 544 -14.99 -29.23 10.03
C ILE A 544 -13.95 -28.19 10.46
N SER A 545 -13.50 -28.21 11.70
CA SER A 545 -12.64 -27.15 12.27
C SER A 545 -11.14 -27.27 11.90
N SER A 546 -10.81 -27.74 10.69
CA SER A 546 -9.42 -27.88 10.23
C SER A 546 -9.30 -28.08 8.71
N LEU A 547 -8.22 -27.58 8.12
CA LEU A 547 -7.80 -27.83 6.73
C LEU A 547 -6.89 -29.07 6.57
N GLN A 548 -6.66 -29.84 7.63
CA GLN A 548 -5.85 -31.06 7.62
C GLN A 548 -6.43 -32.14 6.69
N ASP A 549 -5.59 -32.80 5.89
CA ASP A 549 -5.97 -34.01 5.14
C ASP A 549 -6.40 -35.15 6.09
N LEU A 550 -7.52 -35.81 5.76
CA LEU A 550 -8.21 -36.78 6.60
C LEU A 550 -8.40 -36.31 8.05
N PRO A 551 -9.27 -35.31 8.30
CA PRO A 551 -9.48 -34.75 9.64
C PRO A 551 -9.79 -35.81 10.71
N PRO A 552 -9.36 -35.62 11.96
CA PRO A 552 -9.75 -36.49 13.06
C PRO A 552 -11.24 -36.32 13.39
N ILE A 553 -11.90 -37.36 13.92
CA ILE A 553 -13.33 -37.31 14.32
C ILE A 553 -13.67 -36.10 15.21
N ALA A 554 -12.75 -35.65 16.06
CA ALA A 554 -12.93 -34.48 16.92
C ALA A 554 -13.04 -33.13 16.17
N ALA A 555 -12.62 -33.06 14.90
CA ALA A 555 -12.77 -31.87 14.07
C ALA A 555 -14.18 -31.71 13.46
N TYR A 556 -15.02 -32.76 13.48
CA TYR A 556 -16.36 -32.74 12.89
C TYR A 556 -17.42 -32.43 13.96
N ASN A 557 -17.87 -31.18 14.02
CA ASN A 557 -19.06 -30.86 14.80
C ASN A 557 -20.30 -31.28 14.01
N SER A 558 -20.92 -32.40 14.43
CA SER A 558 -22.15 -32.93 13.84
C SER A 558 -23.36 -32.14 14.33
N TYR A 559 -23.87 -31.25 13.48
CA TYR A 559 -25.07 -30.46 13.72
C TYR A 559 -26.29 -31.17 13.10
N SER A 560 -27.32 -31.43 13.92
CA SER A 560 -28.55 -32.16 13.53
C SER A 560 -29.74 -31.19 13.37
N PRO A 561 -30.01 -30.66 12.17
CA PRO A 561 -31.04 -29.66 11.93
C PRO A 561 -32.48 -30.03 12.33
N THR A 562 -33.18 -29.08 12.98
CA THR A 562 -34.65 -28.91 12.91
C THR A 562 -35.17 -27.54 12.38
N PRO A 563 -34.58 -26.93 11.32
CA PRO A 563 -35.31 -26.09 10.36
C PRO A 563 -36.20 -27.01 9.47
N PRO A 564 -36.97 -26.46 8.50
CA PRO A 564 -37.54 -27.30 7.44
C PRO A 564 -36.46 -28.07 6.66
N ALA A 565 -36.74 -29.33 6.35
CA ALA A 565 -35.87 -30.16 5.51
C ALA A 565 -35.97 -29.76 4.04
N GLY A 566 -34.82 -29.69 3.36
CA GLY A 566 -34.72 -29.31 1.95
C GLY A 566 -34.52 -27.80 1.75
N GLY A 567 -33.37 -27.43 1.18
CA GLY A 567 -32.96 -26.07 0.90
C GLY A 567 -31.50 -26.01 0.47
N GLN A 568 -31.03 -24.83 0.09
CA GLN A 568 -29.61 -24.56 -0.17
C GLN A 568 -28.99 -23.91 1.07
N TRP A 569 -27.78 -24.34 1.44
CA TRP A 569 -27.14 -23.97 2.70
C TRP A 569 -26.03 -22.94 2.48
N VAL A 570 -25.93 -21.99 3.41
CA VAL A 570 -24.85 -21.01 3.54
C VAL A 570 -24.46 -20.90 5.02
N MET A 571 -23.28 -20.36 5.30
CA MET A 571 -22.88 -19.93 6.64
C MET A 571 -22.66 -18.42 6.61
N GLY A 572 -23.02 -17.72 7.68
CA GLY A 572 -22.79 -16.29 7.79
C GLY A 572 -22.97 -15.77 9.22
N ASP A 573 -22.31 -14.67 9.56
CA ASP A 573 -22.35 -14.02 10.87
C ASP A 573 -23.59 -13.13 10.96
N TRP A 574 -24.73 -13.71 11.38
CA TRP A 574 -26.04 -13.04 11.28
C TRP A 574 -26.33 -12.00 12.37
N ASP A 575 -25.52 -11.92 13.43
CA ASP A 575 -25.62 -10.91 14.50
C ASP A 575 -24.33 -10.10 14.74
N GLY A 576 -23.24 -10.44 14.05
CA GLY A 576 -21.99 -9.66 14.05
C GLY A 576 -21.11 -9.92 15.26
N ASP A 577 -21.10 -11.15 15.78
CA ASP A 577 -20.26 -11.58 16.91
C ASP A 577 -18.88 -12.12 16.48
N GLY A 578 -18.61 -12.19 15.17
CA GLY A 578 -17.42 -12.74 14.55
C GLY A 578 -17.56 -14.23 14.14
N ARG A 579 -18.74 -14.84 14.29
CA ARG A 579 -18.96 -16.27 14.07
C ARG A 579 -19.96 -16.53 12.96
N LYS A 580 -19.45 -17.01 11.80
CA LYS A 580 -20.30 -17.59 10.75
C LYS A 580 -21.17 -18.71 11.35
N THR A 581 -22.49 -18.72 11.15
CA THR A 581 -23.43 -19.76 11.63
C THR A 581 -24.46 -20.17 10.57
N PRO A 582 -25.22 -21.28 10.74
CA PRO A 582 -26.00 -21.86 9.64
C PRO A 582 -27.20 -21.03 9.16
N GLY A 583 -27.30 -20.90 7.83
CA GLY A 583 -28.46 -20.38 7.11
C GLY A 583 -28.98 -21.36 6.06
N VAL A 584 -30.31 -21.46 5.92
CA VAL A 584 -31.00 -22.35 4.96
C VAL A 584 -31.96 -21.56 4.09
N TYR A 585 -31.71 -21.53 2.78
CA TYR A 585 -32.66 -21.00 1.80
C TYR A 585 -33.58 -22.12 1.31
N ALA A 586 -34.81 -22.16 1.83
CA ALA A 586 -35.78 -23.19 1.50
C ALA A 586 -36.44 -22.94 0.14
N ALA A 587 -36.86 -24.02 -0.52
CA ALA A 587 -37.48 -24.00 -1.87
C ALA A 587 -38.71 -23.07 -1.99
N ASN A 588 -39.37 -22.77 -0.87
CA ASN A 588 -40.52 -21.87 -0.77
C ASN A 588 -40.16 -20.37 -0.71
N GLY A 589 -38.88 -20.00 -0.80
CA GLY A 589 -38.42 -18.61 -0.76
C GLY A 589 -38.27 -18.02 0.65
N VAL A 590 -38.26 -18.84 1.70
CA VAL A 590 -37.94 -18.41 3.08
C VAL A 590 -36.48 -18.76 3.38
N PHE A 591 -35.75 -17.78 3.92
CA PHE A 591 -34.46 -18.01 4.55
C PHE A 591 -34.64 -18.25 6.04
N TYR A 592 -33.97 -19.27 6.58
CA TYR A 592 -33.94 -19.58 7.99
C TYR A 592 -32.52 -19.42 8.51
N THR A 593 -32.30 -18.56 9.50
CA THR A 593 -31.00 -18.38 10.18
C THR A 593 -31.03 -18.92 11.61
N THR A 594 -29.88 -19.32 12.13
CA THR A 594 -29.69 -19.59 13.56
C THR A 594 -28.27 -19.21 13.99
N ASN A 595 -28.14 -18.59 15.15
CA ASN A 595 -26.85 -18.15 15.71
C ASN A 595 -26.23 -19.28 16.56
N ALA A 596 -26.67 -20.52 16.35
CA ALA A 596 -26.29 -21.70 17.10
C ALA A 596 -25.44 -22.65 16.25
N THR A 597 -24.22 -22.92 16.71
CA THR A 597 -23.28 -23.88 16.10
C THR A 597 -23.52 -25.33 16.52
N ALA A 598 -24.51 -25.56 17.40
CA ALA A 598 -24.97 -26.88 17.86
C ALA A 598 -26.50 -26.98 17.71
N ALA A 599 -27.02 -28.21 17.60
CA ALA A 599 -28.41 -28.48 17.21
C ALA A 599 -29.44 -27.67 18.04
N SER A 600 -30.27 -26.88 17.34
CA SER A 600 -31.20 -25.92 17.95
C SER A 600 -32.55 -25.89 17.23
N ASN A 601 -33.60 -25.59 18.01
CA ASN A 601 -34.94 -25.29 17.51
C ASN A 601 -35.20 -23.78 17.33
N GLN A 602 -34.23 -22.93 17.68
CA GLN A 602 -34.32 -21.48 17.51
C GLN A 602 -33.85 -21.10 16.12
N TRP A 603 -34.80 -20.96 15.20
CA TRP A 603 -34.58 -20.52 13.81
C TRP A 603 -35.43 -19.30 13.48
N THR A 604 -34.80 -18.27 12.93
CA THR A 604 -35.45 -17.02 12.52
C THR A 604 -35.83 -17.11 11.05
N GLY A 605 -37.13 -17.00 10.75
CA GLY A 605 -37.67 -17.10 9.39
C GLY A 605 -37.86 -15.75 8.70
N THR A 606 -37.10 -15.52 7.63
CA THR A 606 -37.10 -14.30 6.81
C THR A 606 -37.64 -14.60 5.41
N TRP A 607 -38.80 -14.03 5.07
CA TRP A 607 -39.41 -14.17 3.75
C TRP A 607 -38.64 -13.34 2.71
N PHE A 608 -38.12 -14.04 1.69
CA PHE A 608 -37.39 -13.43 0.59
C PHE A 608 -38.18 -13.50 -0.72
N GLY A 609 -38.82 -14.65 -1.00
CA GLY A 609 -39.84 -14.81 -2.04
C GLY A 609 -39.36 -15.27 -3.43
N LEU A 610 -38.06 -15.46 -3.65
CA LEU A 610 -37.54 -16.04 -4.89
C LEU A 610 -37.50 -17.57 -4.80
N LEU A 611 -38.37 -18.25 -5.55
CA LEU A 611 -38.51 -19.71 -5.45
C LEU A 611 -37.35 -20.44 -6.16
N ASN A 612 -36.77 -21.44 -5.50
CA ASN A 612 -35.72 -22.32 -6.05
C ASN A 612 -34.48 -21.59 -6.64
N ARG A 613 -34.09 -20.47 -6.05
CA ARG A 613 -32.89 -19.71 -6.43
C ARG A 613 -31.71 -19.98 -5.48
N PRO A 614 -30.45 -19.91 -5.97
CA PRO A 614 -29.27 -20.10 -5.13
C PRO A 614 -29.05 -18.88 -4.20
N PRO A 615 -28.83 -19.10 -2.90
CA PRO A 615 -28.41 -18.07 -1.97
C PRO A 615 -26.89 -17.83 -2.05
N VAL A 616 -26.48 -16.67 -1.56
CA VAL A 616 -25.10 -16.33 -1.16
C VAL A 616 -25.16 -15.60 0.18
N ALA A 617 -24.07 -15.64 0.94
CA ALA A 617 -23.92 -14.95 2.22
C ALA A 617 -22.64 -14.12 2.20
N GLY A 618 -22.61 -13.07 3.02
CA GLY A 618 -21.45 -12.20 3.20
C GLY A 618 -21.85 -10.77 3.58
N ARG A 619 -20.92 -10.03 4.16
CA ARG A 619 -21.01 -8.64 4.60
C ARG A 619 -21.03 -7.69 3.39
N PHE A 620 -22.15 -7.67 2.66
CA PHE A 620 -22.35 -6.85 1.44
C PHE A 620 -22.49 -5.33 1.70
N ASP A 621 -22.26 -4.87 2.93
CA ASP A 621 -22.33 -3.46 3.34
C ASP A 621 -21.25 -3.21 4.40
N GLY A 622 -20.26 -2.36 4.05
CA GLY A 622 -19.13 -2.05 4.93
C GLY A 622 -19.47 -1.19 6.15
N THR A 623 -20.71 -0.70 6.28
CA THR A 623 -21.14 0.15 7.40
C THR A 623 -21.74 -0.64 8.58
N ILE A 624 -22.13 -1.89 8.36
CA ILE A 624 -22.64 -2.84 9.37
C ILE A 624 -21.56 -3.86 9.75
N ASN A 625 -21.73 -4.60 10.84
CA ASN A 625 -20.76 -5.59 11.32
C ASN A 625 -21.22 -7.06 11.16
N HIS A 626 -22.24 -7.32 10.35
CA HIS A 626 -22.87 -8.64 10.20
C HIS A 626 -23.19 -8.95 8.74
N ASP A 627 -23.37 -10.22 8.42
CA ASP A 627 -23.60 -10.71 7.07
C ASP A 627 -25.00 -10.40 6.54
N CYS A 628 -25.08 -10.31 5.22
CA CYS A 628 -26.28 -10.15 4.44
C CYS A 628 -26.67 -11.47 3.74
N LEU A 629 -27.95 -11.63 3.44
CA LEU A 629 -28.42 -12.66 2.51
C LEU A 629 -28.53 -12.07 1.11
N GLY A 630 -27.88 -12.72 0.15
CA GLY A 630 -28.15 -12.56 -1.28
C GLY A 630 -28.84 -13.79 -1.86
N VAL A 631 -29.61 -13.60 -2.93
CA VAL A 631 -30.29 -14.67 -3.69
C VAL A 631 -30.29 -14.29 -5.17
N VAL A 632 -29.71 -15.15 -6.02
CA VAL A 632 -29.53 -14.84 -7.45
C VAL A 632 -30.73 -15.31 -8.28
N ASP A 633 -31.49 -14.37 -8.81
CA ASP A 633 -32.52 -14.62 -9.82
C ASP A 633 -31.90 -14.75 -11.23
N ASN A 634 -32.61 -15.38 -12.17
CA ASN A 634 -32.14 -15.50 -13.54
C ASN A 634 -33.25 -15.49 -14.61
N ALA A 635 -32.91 -14.97 -15.79
CA ALA A 635 -33.80 -14.85 -16.93
C ALA A 635 -33.09 -15.24 -18.25
N ASN A 636 -33.83 -15.82 -19.19
CA ASN A 636 -33.33 -16.10 -20.54
C ASN A 636 -33.22 -14.79 -21.33
N PHE A 637 -32.04 -14.51 -21.91
CA PHE A 637 -31.71 -13.27 -22.59
C PHE A 637 -31.05 -13.54 -23.97
N PRO A 638 -31.83 -13.97 -24.99
CA PRO A 638 -31.29 -14.29 -26.31
C PRO A 638 -30.79 -13.05 -27.06
N PRO A 639 -29.76 -13.16 -27.92
CA PRO A 639 -28.98 -14.36 -28.24
C PRO A 639 -27.83 -14.66 -27.25
N TYR A 640 -27.70 -13.90 -26.16
CA TYR A 640 -26.48 -13.86 -25.34
C TYR A 640 -26.40 -14.97 -24.29
N GLY A 641 -27.54 -15.46 -23.78
CA GLY A 641 -27.58 -16.61 -22.86
C GLY A 641 -28.53 -16.38 -21.68
N THR A 642 -28.05 -16.60 -20.47
CA THR A 642 -28.81 -16.36 -19.23
C THR A 642 -28.28 -15.10 -18.53
N ALA A 643 -29.17 -14.15 -18.24
CA ALA A 643 -28.88 -12.97 -17.42
C ALA A 643 -29.19 -13.24 -15.95
N PHE A 644 -28.42 -12.64 -15.05
CA PHE A 644 -28.53 -12.82 -13.60
C PHE A 644 -28.76 -11.50 -12.87
N ALA A 645 -29.48 -11.55 -11.75
CA ALA A 645 -29.65 -10.42 -10.84
C ALA A 645 -29.56 -10.92 -9.39
N LEU A 646 -28.70 -10.30 -8.59
CA LEU A 646 -28.60 -10.58 -7.17
C LEU A 646 -29.61 -9.70 -6.44
N TYR A 647 -30.65 -10.29 -5.88
CA TYR A 647 -31.46 -9.61 -4.87
C TYR A 647 -30.79 -9.83 -3.52
N PHE A 648 -30.71 -8.83 -2.65
CA PHE A 648 -30.07 -8.98 -1.34
C PHE A 648 -30.73 -8.14 -0.24
N THR A 649 -30.49 -8.53 1.01
CA THR A 649 -30.89 -7.78 2.21
C THR A 649 -29.98 -8.13 3.38
N CYS A 650 -29.57 -7.12 4.14
CA CYS A 650 -28.77 -7.31 5.35
C CYS A 650 -29.65 -7.48 6.62
N ASN A 651 -30.96 -7.22 6.52
CA ASN A 651 -31.88 -7.46 7.62
C ASN A 651 -32.44 -8.89 7.55
N VAL A 652 -31.74 -9.84 8.16
CA VAL A 652 -32.14 -11.26 8.25
C VAL A 652 -32.88 -11.61 9.55
N ALA A 653 -33.26 -10.61 10.36
CA ALA A 653 -33.88 -10.78 11.68
C ALA A 653 -35.38 -11.18 11.67
N GLY A 654 -35.91 -11.61 10.53
CA GLY A 654 -37.26 -12.16 10.37
C GLY A 654 -38.23 -11.25 9.62
N GLY A 655 -39.43 -11.80 9.32
CA GLY A 655 -40.50 -11.06 8.65
C GLY A 655 -40.35 -11.00 7.13
N ASN A 656 -40.57 -9.84 6.52
CA ASN A 656 -40.37 -9.61 5.08
C ASN A 656 -39.60 -8.29 4.87
N PRO A 657 -38.26 -8.31 4.95
CA PRO A 657 -37.43 -7.12 4.83
C PRO A 657 -37.47 -6.53 3.42
N ALA A 658 -37.16 -5.24 3.31
CA ALA A 658 -36.86 -4.62 2.02
C ALA A 658 -35.66 -5.33 1.37
N LYS A 659 -35.69 -5.44 0.03
CA LYS A 659 -34.68 -6.14 -0.77
C LYS A 659 -34.13 -5.18 -1.82
N THR A 660 -32.83 -4.95 -1.76
CA THR A 660 -32.06 -4.26 -2.80
C THR A 660 -31.78 -5.27 -3.92
N PHE A 661 -31.37 -4.82 -5.11
CA PHE A 661 -30.87 -5.74 -6.13
C PHE A 661 -29.79 -5.10 -7.00
N GLN A 662 -28.84 -5.94 -7.42
CA GLN A 662 -27.76 -5.65 -8.36
C GLN A 662 -28.01 -6.43 -9.65
N TRP A 663 -27.80 -5.82 -10.81
CA TRP A 663 -27.77 -6.58 -12.07
C TRP A 663 -26.39 -7.22 -12.22
N LEU A 664 -26.31 -8.56 -12.18
CA LEU A 664 -25.04 -9.28 -12.36
C LEU A 664 -24.65 -9.49 -13.83
N SER A 665 -25.49 -9.06 -14.78
CA SER A 665 -25.28 -9.22 -16.24
C SER A 665 -25.39 -10.67 -16.76
N VAL A 666 -25.00 -10.89 -18.01
CA VAL A 666 -24.94 -12.20 -18.69
C VAL A 666 -23.55 -12.80 -18.49
N LEU A 667 -23.40 -13.59 -17.43
CA LEU A 667 -22.11 -14.08 -16.97
C LEU A 667 -21.73 -15.42 -17.61
N LEU A 668 -20.48 -15.56 -18.03
CA LEU A 668 -19.89 -16.77 -18.62
C LEU A 668 -20.82 -17.42 -19.69
N PRO A 669 -21.13 -16.70 -20.79
CA PRO A 669 -22.16 -17.08 -21.76
C PRO A 669 -21.79 -18.26 -22.68
N ASP A 670 -22.81 -18.91 -23.23
CA ASP A 670 -22.66 -20.05 -24.15
C ASP A 670 -21.90 -19.67 -25.44
N ASN A 671 -22.11 -18.45 -25.95
CA ASN A 671 -21.49 -17.96 -27.18
C ASN A 671 -19.98 -17.66 -27.04
N GLN A 672 -19.43 -17.68 -25.83
CA GLN A 672 -18.00 -17.62 -25.52
C GLN A 672 -17.41 -19.00 -25.16
N GLY A 673 -18.21 -20.08 -25.25
CA GLY A 673 -17.75 -21.46 -25.06
C GLY A 673 -17.75 -21.98 -23.62
N HIS A 674 -18.25 -21.21 -22.65
CA HIS A 674 -18.41 -21.69 -21.29
C HIS A 674 -19.52 -22.75 -21.20
N THR A 675 -19.31 -23.78 -20.36
CA THR A 675 -20.20 -24.94 -20.24
C THR A 675 -20.42 -25.34 -18.79
N GLY A 676 -21.50 -26.10 -18.53
CA GLY A 676 -21.94 -26.46 -17.18
C GLY A 676 -22.93 -25.46 -16.58
N ALA A 677 -23.26 -25.67 -15.31
CA ALA A 677 -24.17 -24.82 -14.54
C ALA A 677 -23.42 -23.69 -13.83
N HIS A 678 -24.10 -22.56 -13.63
CA HIS A 678 -23.61 -21.45 -12.82
C HIS A 678 -23.66 -21.77 -11.33
N GLN A 679 -22.61 -21.39 -10.61
CA GLN A 679 -22.47 -21.45 -9.16
C GLN A 679 -22.09 -20.06 -8.66
N PHE A 680 -22.52 -19.67 -7.47
CA PHE A 680 -22.27 -18.34 -6.89
C PHE A 680 -21.73 -18.47 -5.48
N SER A 681 -20.89 -17.53 -5.07
CA SER A 681 -20.40 -17.38 -3.69
C SER A 681 -20.29 -15.89 -3.34
N GLY A 682 -20.45 -15.56 -2.05
CA GLY A 682 -19.84 -14.35 -1.49
C GLY A 682 -18.36 -14.59 -1.19
N GLY A 683 -17.60 -13.52 -0.96
CA GLY A 683 -16.25 -13.57 -0.38
C GLY A 683 -15.57 -12.21 -0.33
N ASP A 684 -14.67 -12.01 0.64
CA ASP A 684 -13.82 -10.81 0.82
C ASP A 684 -12.54 -10.90 -0.04
N PHE A 685 -12.67 -10.81 -1.38
CA PHE A 685 -11.62 -11.17 -2.34
C PHE A 685 -10.39 -10.23 -2.40
N ASP A 686 -10.33 -9.17 -1.60
CA ASP A 686 -9.13 -8.34 -1.40
C ASP A 686 -8.75 -8.10 0.08
N GLY A 687 -9.50 -8.68 1.03
CA GLY A 687 -9.24 -8.51 2.45
C GLY A 687 -9.55 -7.11 2.98
N ASN A 688 -10.46 -6.38 2.33
CA ASN A 688 -10.95 -5.09 2.80
C ASN A 688 -11.98 -5.23 3.95
N GLY A 689 -12.50 -6.44 4.16
CA GLY A 689 -13.48 -6.79 5.18
C GLY A 689 -14.93 -6.80 4.69
N VAL A 690 -15.20 -6.62 3.39
CA VAL A 690 -16.55 -6.46 2.83
C VAL A 690 -16.75 -7.44 1.67
N ASP A 691 -17.70 -8.35 1.81
CA ASP A 691 -17.93 -9.39 0.82
C ASP A 691 -18.47 -8.85 -0.51
N SER A 692 -17.95 -9.43 -1.59
CA SER A 692 -18.39 -9.22 -2.96
C SER A 692 -18.76 -10.57 -3.61
N ILE A 693 -18.99 -10.62 -4.93
CA ILE A 693 -19.64 -11.77 -5.59
C ILE A 693 -18.71 -12.48 -6.59
N ALA A 694 -18.60 -13.79 -6.43
CA ALA A 694 -18.02 -14.69 -7.43
C ALA A 694 -19.10 -15.53 -8.14
N VAL A 695 -18.89 -15.76 -9.44
CA VAL A 695 -19.67 -16.65 -10.31
C VAL A 695 -18.74 -17.65 -10.99
N ARG A 696 -19.04 -18.94 -10.87
CA ARG A 696 -18.30 -20.01 -11.57
C ARG A 696 -19.19 -20.71 -12.58
N ARG A 697 -18.62 -21.05 -13.73
CA ARG A 697 -19.26 -21.93 -14.73
C ARG A 697 -18.22 -22.86 -15.37
N GLY A 698 -18.36 -24.15 -15.08
CA GLY A 698 -17.42 -25.16 -15.55
C GLY A 698 -15.99 -24.90 -15.03
N PRO A 699 -14.96 -24.84 -15.89
CA PRO A 699 -13.58 -24.56 -15.48
C PRO A 699 -13.27 -23.06 -15.29
N THR A 700 -14.20 -22.15 -15.57
CA THR A 700 -13.98 -20.69 -15.47
C THR A 700 -14.68 -20.12 -14.25
N ILE A 701 -14.02 -19.20 -13.55
CA ILE A 701 -14.64 -18.33 -12.54
C ILE A 701 -14.47 -16.87 -12.93
N ALA A 702 -15.43 -16.03 -12.55
CA ALA A 702 -15.33 -14.59 -12.57
C ALA A 702 -15.78 -14.04 -11.22
N TRP A 703 -15.24 -12.91 -10.81
CA TRP A 703 -15.65 -12.21 -9.59
C TRP A 703 -15.48 -10.70 -9.75
N THR A 704 -15.97 -9.98 -8.75
CA THR A 704 -15.72 -8.56 -8.55
C THR A 704 -15.27 -8.38 -7.11
N ASN A 705 -14.55 -7.29 -6.81
CA ASN A 705 -14.28 -6.87 -5.43
C ASN A 705 -15.31 -5.83 -4.96
N VAL A 706 -16.24 -5.42 -5.83
CA VAL A 706 -17.29 -4.45 -5.51
C VAL A 706 -18.44 -5.15 -4.80
N ALA A 707 -18.66 -4.80 -3.53
CA ALA A 707 -19.81 -5.26 -2.76
C ALA A 707 -21.15 -4.97 -3.46
N PRO A 708 -22.19 -5.81 -3.31
CA PRO A 708 -23.49 -5.61 -3.95
C PRO A 708 -24.12 -4.21 -3.78
N THR A 709 -24.41 -3.55 -4.90
CA THR A 709 -25.08 -2.23 -4.95
C THR A 709 -26.39 -2.27 -5.75
N THR A 710 -27.02 -1.11 -5.97
CA THR A 710 -28.17 -0.95 -6.90
C THR A 710 -27.77 -0.85 -8.38
N GLN A 711 -26.48 -0.84 -8.70
CA GLN A 711 -25.99 -0.62 -10.06
C GLN A 711 -25.83 -1.94 -10.85
N LEU A 712 -25.27 -1.84 -12.06
CA LEU A 712 -24.72 -2.98 -12.78
C LEU A 712 -23.44 -3.44 -12.08
N SER A 713 -23.25 -4.76 -11.98
CA SER A 713 -22.03 -5.36 -11.45
C SER A 713 -21.01 -5.53 -12.58
N GLU A 714 -19.82 -4.97 -12.41
CA GLU A 714 -18.68 -5.26 -13.28
C GLU A 714 -17.83 -6.37 -12.66
N PHE A 715 -17.90 -7.56 -13.27
CA PHE A 715 -17.05 -8.70 -12.97
C PHE A 715 -15.70 -8.48 -13.66
N THR A 716 -14.90 -7.58 -13.09
CA THR A 716 -13.59 -7.13 -13.59
C THR A 716 -12.53 -8.22 -13.59
N PHE A 717 -12.71 -9.27 -12.78
CA PHE A 717 -11.77 -10.38 -12.66
C PHE A 717 -12.38 -11.66 -13.20
N ALA A 718 -11.65 -12.38 -14.04
CA ALA A 718 -12.02 -13.72 -14.49
C ALA A 718 -10.76 -14.57 -14.72
N GLN A 719 -10.83 -15.87 -14.43
CA GLN A 719 -9.70 -16.78 -14.63
C GLN A 719 -10.15 -18.23 -14.92
N TYR A 720 -9.26 -18.97 -15.57
CA TYR A 720 -9.37 -20.43 -15.67
C TYR A 720 -8.85 -21.08 -14.39
N ILE A 721 -9.71 -21.79 -13.67
CA ILE A 721 -9.35 -22.60 -12.50
C ILE A 721 -9.36 -24.11 -12.82
N GLY A 722 -10.08 -24.52 -13.87
CA GLY A 722 -10.05 -25.88 -14.39
C GLY A 722 -10.95 -26.88 -13.67
N THR A 723 -10.57 -28.15 -13.80
CA THR A 723 -11.26 -29.31 -13.22
C THR A 723 -10.22 -30.24 -12.59
N PRO A 724 -9.82 -30.02 -11.33
CA PRO A 724 -8.83 -30.87 -10.65
C PRO A 724 -9.35 -32.30 -10.37
N HIS A 725 -10.67 -32.50 -10.39
CA HIS A 725 -11.31 -33.81 -10.38
C HIS A 725 -11.76 -34.22 -11.79
N ALA A 726 -11.67 -35.51 -12.12
CA ALA A 726 -11.79 -36.01 -13.50
C ALA A 726 -13.22 -36.29 -13.99
N THR A 727 -14.24 -36.27 -13.12
CA THR A 727 -15.60 -36.75 -13.47
C THR A 727 -16.71 -35.72 -13.38
N ASP A 728 -16.48 -34.59 -12.71
CA ASP A 728 -17.50 -33.56 -12.48
C ASP A 728 -16.83 -32.21 -12.11
N TYR A 729 -17.65 -31.16 -11.92
CA TYR A 729 -17.15 -29.82 -11.65
C TYR A 729 -16.99 -29.48 -10.16
N GLY A 730 -17.54 -30.25 -9.22
CA GLY A 730 -17.53 -29.90 -7.79
C GLY A 730 -18.39 -28.67 -7.44
N VAL A 731 -18.47 -28.36 -6.15
CA VAL A 731 -19.19 -27.21 -5.56
C VAL A 731 -18.18 -26.08 -5.27
N LEU A 732 -18.45 -24.87 -5.76
CA LEU A 732 -17.68 -23.67 -5.44
C LEU A 732 -17.79 -23.33 -3.94
N VAL A 733 -16.66 -22.97 -3.34
CA VAL A 733 -16.54 -22.36 -2.01
C VAL A 733 -15.52 -21.21 -2.08
N ALA A 734 -15.72 -20.15 -1.29
CA ALA A 734 -14.73 -19.08 -1.05
C ALA A 734 -14.41 -18.95 0.44
N GLY A 735 -13.17 -18.60 0.79
CA GLY A 735 -12.71 -18.42 2.17
C GLY A 735 -11.22 -18.09 2.28
N ASP A 736 -10.82 -17.44 3.37
CA ASP A 736 -9.43 -17.15 3.78
C ASP A 736 -8.72 -18.42 4.28
N TRP A 737 -8.06 -19.17 3.38
CA TRP A 737 -7.50 -20.50 3.67
C TRP A 737 -6.10 -20.50 4.28
N ASP A 738 -5.33 -19.41 4.18
CA ASP A 738 -3.98 -19.25 4.73
C ASP A 738 -3.90 -18.26 5.90
N SER A 739 -5.00 -17.57 6.21
CA SER A 739 -5.08 -16.50 7.22
C SER A 739 -4.34 -15.22 6.80
N ASN A 740 -4.36 -14.88 5.50
CA ASN A 740 -3.89 -13.59 5.01
C ASN A 740 -4.96 -12.47 5.12
N GLY A 741 -6.23 -12.84 5.28
CA GLY A 741 -7.37 -11.94 5.45
C GLY A 741 -8.27 -11.81 4.21
N ALA A 742 -7.82 -12.23 3.02
CA ALA A 742 -8.59 -12.21 1.78
C ALA A 742 -9.09 -13.62 1.41
N ASP A 743 -10.35 -13.70 0.96
CA ASP A 743 -10.95 -14.96 0.53
C ASP A 743 -10.39 -15.43 -0.83
N SER A 744 -10.24 -16.75 -0.98
CA SER A 744 -9.79 -17.40 -2.21
C SER A 744 -10.57 -18.68 -2.50
N PHE A 745 -10.39 -19.29 -3.68
CA PHE A 745 -11.36 -20.26 -4.22
C PHE A 745 -11.06 -21.73 -3.92
N GLY A 746 -12.11 -22.49 -3.59
CA GLY A 746 -12.08 -23.94 -3.44
C GLY A 746 -13.22 -24.69 -4.13
N LEU A 747 -12.99 -25.97 -4.42
CA LEU A 747 -13.90 -26.88 -5.11
C LEU A 747 -14.08 -28.17 -4.31
N PHE A 748 -15.29 -28.40 -3.80
CA PHE A 748 -15.64 -29.60 -3.02
C PHE A 748 -16.38 -30.65 -3.85
N TYR A 749 -16.00 -31.92 -3.71
CA TYR A 749 -16.45 -33.03 -4.55
C TYR A 749 -17.22 -34.11 -3.77
N GLN A 750 -18.05 -34.88 -4.49
CA GLN A 750 -18.95 -35.87 -3.86
C GLN A 750 -18.23 -37.08 -3.25
N ASP A 751 -16.96 -37.31 -3.60
CA ASP A 751 -16.09 -38.31 -2.98
C ASP A 751 -15.42 -37.81 -1.68
N GLY A 752 -15.64 -36.55 -1.31
CA GLY A 752 -15.03 -35.88 -0.17
C GLY A 752 -13.69 -35.20 -0.46
N ALA A 753 -13.25 -35.10 -1.72
CA ALA A 753 -12.09 -34.28 -2.07
C ALA A 753 -12.45 -32.77 -2.04
N PHE A 754 -11.58 -31.97 -1.42
CA PHE A 754 -11.61 -30.51 -1.47
C PHE A 754 -10.30 -30.02 -2.10
N TYR A 755 -10.40 -29.37 -3.25
CA TYR A 755 -9.28 -28.75 -3.93
C TYR A 755 -9.40 -27.24 -3.77
N ARG A 756 -8.52 -26.64 -2.95
CA ARG A 756 -8.50 -25.19 -2.70
C ARG A 756 -7.23 -24.53 -3.22
N ARG A 757 -7.29 -23.21 -3.37
CA ARG A 757 -6.16 -22.33 -3.59
C ARG A 757 -6.16 -21.27 -2.52
N ASP A 758 -4.98 -20.99 -1.99
CA ASP A 758 -4.77 -19.97 -0.96
C ASP A 758 -4.47 -18.59 -1.59
N ASP A 759 -4.68 -18.46 -2.92
CA ASP A 759 -4.40 -17.26 -3.70
C ASP A 759 -5.47 -17.03 -4.80
N LEU A 760 -5.51 -15.81 -5.33
CA LEU A 760 -6.31 -15.44 -6.51
C LEU A 760 -5.48 -15.34 -7.80
N LEU A 761 -4.18 -15.64 -7.75
CA LEU A 761 -3.23 -15.53 -8.86
C LEU A 761 -3.64 -16.39 -10.07
N TRP A 762 -3.71 -15.79 -11.24
CA TRP A 762 -4.22 -16.41 -12.46
C TRP A 762 -3.34 -17.60 -12.91
N ASN A 763 -3.95 -18.71 -13.29
CA ASN A 763 -3.26 -19.85 -13.94
C ASN A 763 -2.12 -20.53 -13.13
N SER A 764 -2.16 -20.51 -11.79
CA SER A 764 -1.27 -21.35 -10.97
C SER A 764 -1.42 -22.84 -11.29
N GLY A 765 -2.65 -23.29 -11.56
CA GLY A 765 -3.01 -24.71 -11.80
C GLY A 765 -2.79 -25.64 -10.59
N ALA A 766 -2.16 -25.13 -9.53
CA ALA A 766 -1.86 -25.82 -8.30
C ALA A 766 -3.06 -25.73 -7.34
N TYR A 767 -3.36 -26.86 -6.70
CA TYR A 767 -4.44 -26.97 -5.72
C TYR A 767 -3.94 -27.73 -4.49
N LEU A 768 -4.23 -27.20 -3.31
CA LEU A 768 -4.11 -27.94 -2.06
C LEU A 768 -5.30 -28.90 -1.95
N LEU A 769 -5.01 -30.20 -1.90
CA LEU A 769 -6.02 -31.25 -1.74
C LEU A 769 -6.17 -31.62 -0.26
N GLN A 770 -7.38 -31.48 0.26
CA GLN A 770 -7.83 -32.06 1.52
C GLN A 770 -8.88 -33.15 1.24
N ARG A 771 -8.72 -34.37 1.75
CA ARG A 771 -9.74 -35.42 1.75
C ARG A 771 -10.51 -35.35 3.06
N VAL A 772 -11.80 -35.09 2.99
CA VAL A 772 -12.69 -34.86 4.14
C VAL A 772 -13.16 -36.17 4.81
N GLY A 773 -12.52 -37.30 4.51
CA GLY A 773 -12.80 -38.59 5.14
C GLY A 773 -14.15 -39.19 4.70
N ALA A 774 -14.75 -40.03 5.56
CA ALA A 774 -16.05 -40.64 5.31
C ALA A 774 -17.16 -39.57 5.45
N PRO A 775 -17.83 -39.12 4.36
CA PRO A 775 -18.75 -38.00 4.45
C PRO A 775 -20.08 -38.40 5.07
N VAL A 776 -20.92 -37.41 5.40
CA VAL A 776 -22.25 -37.59 6.01
C VAL A 776 -23.29 -38.10 4.98
N GLY A 777 -22.95 -39.13 4.20
CA GLY A 777 -23.74 -39.64 3.08
C GLY A 777 -23.81 -38.68 1.88
N THR A 778 -24.69 -39.00 0.93
CA THR A 778 -24.91 -38.24 -0.31
C THR A 778 -26.39 -37.85 -0.48
N PRO A 779 -26.72 -36.71 -1.12
CA PRO A 779 -25.84 -35.71 -1.73
C PRO A 779 -25.24 -34.77 -0.68
N MET A 780 -24.33 -33.90 -1.12
CA MET A 780 -23.70 -32.88 -0.27
C MET A 780 -23.68 -31.51 -0.94
N THR A 781 -23.82 -30.46 -0.14
CA THR A 781 -23.36 -29.09 -0.47
C THR A 781 -22.25 -28.69 0.49
N ALA A 782 -21.43 -27.71 0.12
CA ALA A 782 -20.35 -27.19 0.96
C ALA A 782 -20.31 -25.66 0.90
N THR A 783 -19.80 -25.03 1.96
CA THR A 783 -19.44 -23.61 2.02
C THR A 783 -18.35 -23.42 3.08
N SER A 784 -17.81 -22.21 3.24
CA SER A 784 -16.80 -21.89 4.24
C SER A 784 -17.35 -21.85 5.68
N TRP A 785 -16.45 -22.02 6.64
CA TRP A 785 -16.71 -22.13 8.07
C TRP A 785 -15.57 -21.50 8.87
N ARG A 786 -15.90 -20.59 9.80
CA ARG A 786 -14.96 -19.92 10.69
C ARG A 786 -15.40 -20.12 12.13
N ASN A 787 -14.50 -20.57 13.01
CA ASN A 787 -14.74 -20.61 14.45
C ASN A 787 -13.73 -19.72 15.19
N PRO A 788 -14.10 -18.52 15.69
CA PRO A 788 -13.17 -17.55 16.26
C PRO A 788 -12.58 -17.95 17.63
N SER A 789 -12.85 -19.16 18.12
CA SER A 789 -12.24 -19.72 19.33
C SER A 789 -11.12 -20.71 18.96
N GLY A 790 -9.90 -20.19 18.87
CA GLY A 790 -8.73 -20.96 18.45
C GLY A 790 -8.39 -22.14 19.37
N GLY A 791 -8.34 -23.35 18.78
CA GLY A 791 -7.81 -24.57 19.37
C GLY A 791 -6.65 -25.11 18.53
N SER A 792 -5.51 -25.37 19.14
CA SER A 792 -4.19 -25.41 18.47
C SER A 792 -3.86 -26.66 17.64
N SER A 793 -3.59 -26.49 16.34
CA SER A 793 -2.70 -27.30 15.46
C SER A 793 -2.75 -26.75 14.02
N GLY A 794 -1.70 -26.63 13.18
CA GLY A 794 -0.26 -26.85 13.33
C GLY A 794 0.42 -27.16 11.98
N GLU A 795 1.56 -26.50 11.66
CA GLU A 795 2.57 -26.80 10.60
C GLU A 795 2.32 -26.43 9.08
N SER A 796 2.97 -25.33 8.64
CA SER A 796 3.80 -25.11 7.41
C SER A 796 3.38 -25.45 5.95
N GLY A 797 3.12 -24.41 5.12
CA GLY A 797 4.00 -23.89 4.02
C GLY A 797 4.02 -24.47 2.56
N GLY A 798 3.79 -23.60 1.55
CA GLY A 798 3.96 -23.83 0.07
C GLY A 798 3.68 -22.55 -0.80
N GLN A 799 3.98 -22.49 -2.12
CA GLN A 799 3.95 -21.22 -2.94
C GLN A 799 3.38 -21.27 -4.42
N ALA A 800 2.74 -20.15 -4.87
CA ALA A 800 2.66 -19.49 -6.22
C ALA A 800 1.84 -20.11 -7.42
N SER A 801 1.41 -19.43 -8.53
CA SER A 801 1.78 -18.17 -9.30
C SER A 801 0.69 -17.60 -10.32
N ASP A 802 0.91 -16.46 -11.04
CA ASP A 802 -0.03 -15.55 -11.88
C ASP A 802 0.08 -15.68 -13.48
N PRO A 803 -0.46 -14.85 -14.49
CA PRO A 803 -1.25 -13.55 -14.60
C PRO A 803 -2.30 -13.21 -15.79
N ASN A 804 -3.43 -12.52 -15.48
CA ASN A 804 -4.18 -11.33 -16.09
C ASN A 804 -4.76 -11.09 -17.56
N SER A 805 -5.84 -10.23 -17.72
CA SER A 805 -6.15 -9.18 -18.82
C SER A 805 -7.58 -8.45 -18.77
N VAL A 806 -7.84 -7.26 -19.44
CA VAL A 806 -8.77 -6.12 -18.99
C VAL A 806 -9.64 -5.27 -20.06
N SER A 807 -10.46 -4.21 -19.70
CA SER A 807 -11.30 -3.27 -20.57
C SER A 807 -11.66 -1.78 -20.03
N SER A 808 -12.67 -1.00 -20.55
CA SER A 808 -12.81 0.53 -20.45
C SER A 808 -14.18 1.33 -20.72
N GLN A 809 -14.41 2.62 -20.26
CA GLN A 809 -15.06 3.86 -20.90
C GLN A 809 -15.41 5.15 -19.98
N PRO A 810 -15.82 6.39 -20.48
CA PRO A 810 -15.96 7.75 -19.76
C PRO A 810 -17.34 8.54 -19.68
N SER A 811 -17.43 9.77 -19.05
CA SER A 811 -18.64 10.70 -18.98
C SER A 811 -18.47 12.23 -18.56
N ARG A 812 -19.54 13.06 -18.39
CA ARG A 812 -19.55 14.54 -18.03
C ARG A 812 -20.87 15.05 -17.37
N VAL A 813 -20.84 16.08 -16.49
CA VAL A 813 -22.02 16.67 -15.74
C VAL A 813 -21.92 18.20 -15.46
N GLU A 814 -22.93 19.02 -15.83
CA GLU A 814 -22.98 20.49 -15.55
C GLU A 814 -23.30 20.85 -14.08
N ALA A 815 -22.85 22.01 -13.55
CA ALA A 815 -22.98 22.33 -12.11
C ALA A 815 -24.39 22.76 -11.65
N GLU A 816 -25.23 23.33 -12.51
CA GLU A 816 -26.64 23.60 -12.19
C GLU A 816 -27.55 22.35 -12.26
N ASN A 817 -27.04 21.21 -12.75
CA ASN A 817 -27.79 19.95 -12.86
C ASN A 817 -28.39 19.52 -11.49
N ALA A 818 -29.50 18.79 -11.55
CA ALA A 818 -30.20 18.20 -10.41
C ALA A 818 -29.38 17.13 -9.68
N ASP A 819 -28.47 16.43 -10.39
CA ASP A 819 -27.55 15.44 -9.81
C ASP A 819 -26.47 16.09 -8.92
N VAL A 820 -26.24 17.40 -9.06
CA VAL A 820 -25.37 18.19 -8.18
C VAL A 820 -26.22 18.77 -7.05
N LEU A 821 -26.17 18.13 -5.89
CA LEU A 821 -26.84 18.58 -4.68
C LEU A 821 -26.25 19.91 -4.20
N LYS A 822 -27.10 20.77 -3.63
CA LYS A 822 -26.78 22.16 -3.26
C LYS A 822 -27.25 22.44 -1.84
N SER A 823 -26.32 22.70 -0.92
CA SER A 823 -26.59 23.13 0.45
C SER A 823 -26.20 24.60 0.65
N GLY A 824 -26.89 25.31 1.54
CA GLY A 824 -26.76 26.77 1.64
C GLY A 824 -27.29 27.50 0.40
N ASN A 825 -26.98 28.80 0.28
CA ASN A 825 -27.56 29.66 -0.75
C ASN A 825 -26.71 29.68 -2.05
N TRP A 826 -27.06 28.85 -3.04
CA TRP A 826 -26.48 28.89 -4.40
C TRP A 826 -27.42 29.58 -5.40
N THR A 827 -26.85 30.39 -6.28
CA THR A 827 -27.56 31.13 -7.34
C THR A 827 -26.97 30.79 -8.71
N THR A 828 -27.81 30.45 -9.69
CA THR A 828 -27.39 30.25 -11.08
C THR A 828 -27.27 31.59 -11.81
N GLN A 829 -26.22 31.77 -12.59
CA GLN A 829 -25.90 32.98 -13.35
C GLN A 829 -25.67 32.63 -14.83
N ALA A 830 -26.34 33.35 -15.73
CA ALA A 830 -26.11 33.21 -17.16
C ALA A 830 -24.76 33.83 -17.57
N ALA A 831 -23.97 33.10 -18.34
CA ALA A 831 -22.63 33.48 -18.79
C ALA A 831 -22.32 32.85 -20.17
N PRO A 832 -22.26 33.62 -21.26
CA PRO A 832 -22.11 33.08 -22.63
C PRO A 832 -20.82 32.29 -22.93
N ASN A 833 -19.88 32.28 -21.99
CA ASN A 833 -18.59 31.58 -22.08
C ASN A 833 -18.51 30.33 -21.19
N ALA A 834 -19.51 30.07 -20.34
CA ALA A 834 -19.57 28.88 -19.48
C ALA A 834 -20.12 27.65 -20.23
N SER A 835 -19.85 26.46 -19.70
CA SER A 835 -20.55 25.24 -20.09
C SER A 835 -22.05 25.39 -19.84
N GLY A 836 -22.89 24.77 -20.68
CA GLY A 836 -24.35 25.03 -20.70
C GLY A 836 -24.80 26.48 -20.98
N GLY A 837 -23.88 27.46 -20.98
CA GLY A 837 -24.15 28.91 -20.97
C GLY A 837 -24.48 29.49 -19.59
N GLN A 838 -24.25 28.74 -18.49
CA GLN A 838 -24.56 29.14 -17.11
C GLN A 838 -23.50 28.64 -16.13
N TYR A 839 -23.40 29.24 -14.95
CA TYR A 839 -22.63 28.69 -13.83
C TYR A 839 -23.39 28.90 -12.50
N VAL A 840 -23.06 28.15 -11.46
CA VAL A 840 -23.63 28.34 -10.10
C VAL A 840 -22.62 29.03 -9.18
N TYR A 841 -23.09 29.96 -8.34
CA TYR A 841 -22.22 30.66 -7.39
C TYR A 841 -22.85 30.84 -6.01
N SER A 842 -22.00 31.02 -5.00
CA SER A 842 -22.40 31.31 -3.63
C SER A 842 -21.45 32.28 -2.92
N ARG A 843 -21.95 32.87 -1.84
CA ARG A 843 -21.22 33.63 -0.80
C ARG A 843 -21.52 33.09 0.61
N ASP A 844 -22.17 31.94 0.69
CA ASP A 844 -22.57 31.30 1.93
C ASP A 844 -21.47 30.32 2.33
N LEU A 845 -20.62 30.72 3.30
CA LEU A 845 -19.50 29.90 3.78
C LEU A 845 -19.95 28.65 4.57
N ASN A 846 -21.26 28.39 4.68
CA ASN A 846 -21.83 27.16 5.22
C ASN A 846 -22.52 26.30 4.13
N GLY A 847 -22.47 26.73 2.87
CA GLY A 847 -23.03 26.00 1.74
C GLY A 847 -21.99 25.11 1.04
N ALA A 848 -22.46 24.15 0.27
CA ALA A 848 -21.61 23.29 -0.55
C ALA A 848 -22.34 22.86 -1.84
N LEU A 849 -21.55 22.50 -2.87
CA LEU A 849 -22.00 21.62 -3.94
C LEU A 849 -21.59 20.19 -3.59
N THR A 850 -22.38 19.20 -3.98
CA THR A 850 -22.04 17.77 -3.82
C THR A 850 -22.45 16.98 -5.06
N LEU A 851 -21.53 16.21 -5.63
CA LEU A 851 -21.74 15.36 -6.80
C LEU A 851 -21.17 13.96 -6.52
N ARG A 852 -21.85 12.91 -6.98
CA ARG A 852 -21.27 11.56 -7.02
C ARG A 852 -20.84 11.20 -8.43
N PHE A 853 -19.69 10.56 -8.54
CA PHE A 853 -19.12 10.04 -9.78
C PHE A 853 -18.54 8.65 -9.53
N THR A 854 -18.00 8.01 -10.58
CA THR A 854 -17.40 6.67 -10.47
C THR A 854 -16.24 6.53 -11.46
N GLY A 855 -15.01 6.53 -10.96
CA GLY A 855 -13.82 6.50 -11.81
C GLY A 855 -12.63 7.27 -11.23
N THR A 856 -11.46 6.98 -11.78
CA THR A 856 -10.14 7.38 -11.24
C THR A 856 -9.82 8.88 -11.27
N SER A 857 -10.67 9.70 -11.91
CA SER A 857 -10.53 11.16 -11.86
C SER A 857 -11.82 11.95 -12.10
N ILE A 858 -11.85 13.17 -11.57
CA ILE A 858 -12.83 14.21 -11.89
C ILE A 858 -12.16 15.57 -12.10
N GLU A 859 -12.45 16.21 -13.22
CA GLU A 859 -12.12 17.61 -13.51
C GLU A 859 -13.27 18.52 -13.03
N ILE A 860 -12.93 19.64 -12.40
CA ILE A 860 -13.85 20.68 -11.96
C ILE A 860 -13.49 21.98 -12.68
N ALA A 861 -14.35 22.45 -13.58
CA ALA A 861 -14.25 23.77 -14.19
C ALA A 861 -14.90 24.84 -13.29
N TYR A 862 -14.22 25.97 -13.13
CA TYR A 862 -14.64 27.03 -12.22
C TYR A 862 -14.27 28.42 -12.78
N MET A 863 -14.98 29.45 -12.30
CA MET A 863 -14.71 30.84 -12.66
C MET A 863 -13.55 31.39 -11.82
N GLU A 864 -12.67 32.17 -12.44
CA GLU A 864 -11.69 33.02 -11.73
C GLU A 864 -11.99 34.50 -11.93
N GLY A 865 -11.60 35.36 -10.99
CA GLY A 865 -11.73 36.83 -11.14
C GLY A 865 -11.61 37.68 -9.87
N PRO A 866 -11.75 39.02 -9.97
CA PRO A 866 -11.39 39.95 -8.88
C PRO A 866 -12.31 39.96 -7.66
N ALA A 867 -13.47 39.29 -7.74
CA ALA A 867 -14.47 39.22 -6.66
C ALA A 867 -14.70 37.78 -6.17
N LEU A 868 -13.89 36.83 -6.65
CA LEU A 868 -13.94 35.42 -6.28
C LEU A 868 -12.82 35.09 -5.28
N GLY A 869 -13.08 34.12 -4.41
CA GLY A 869 -12.22 33.78 -3.27
C GLY A 869 -11.64 32.38 -3.33
N THR A 870 -11.73 31.65 -2.22
CA THR A 870 -11.07 30.34 -2.03
C THR A 870 -12.12 29.26 -1.73
N PHE A 871 -11.94 28.07 -2.31
CA PHE A 871 -12.73 26.88 -1.98
C PHE A 871 -11.85 25.65 -1.80
N THR A 872 -12.33 24.67 -1.04
CA THR A 872 -11.73 23.35 -0.92
C THR A 872 -12.58 22.34 -1.66
N VAL A 873 -11.89 21.46 -2.39
CA VAL A 873 -12.42 20.26 -3.03
C VAL A 873 -12.20 19.11 -2.05
N LEU A 874 -13.29 18.47 -1.65
CA LEU A 874 -13.24 17.22 -0.89
C LEU A 874 -13.67 16.07 -1.80
N VAL A 875 -13.08 14.89 -1.61
CA VAL A 875 -13.59 13.63 -2.14
C VAL A 875 -13.73 12.67 -0.96
N ASP A 876 -14.92 12.10 -0.80
CA ASP A 876 -15.28 11.18 0.30
C ASP A 876 -14.96 11.77 1.68
N ASP A 877 -15.40 13.02 1.87
CA ASP A 877 -15.21 13.85 3.05
C ASP A 877 -13.72 14.16 3.42
N VAL A 878 -12.77 13.76 2.58
CA VAL A 878 -11.34 14.12 2.69
C VAL A 878 -11.02 15.32 1.79
N ALA A 879 -10.41 16.37 2.35
CA ALA A 879 -9.91 17.50 1.57
C ALA A 879 -8.73 17.09 0.69
N VAL A 880 -8.95 17.03 -0.63
CA VAL A 880 -7.97 16.58 -1.63
C VAL A 880 -7.28 17.72 -2.39
N ARG A 881 -7.92 18.90 -2.49
CA ARG A 881 -7.32 20.09 -3.12
C ARG A 881 -7.93 21.38 -2.55
N THR A 882 -7.16 22.46 -2.45
CA THR A 882 -7.68 23.81 -2.18
C THR A 882 -7.35 24.74 -3.35
N VAL A 883 -8.29 25.60 -3.72
CA VAL A 883 -8.29 26.39 -4.96
C VAL A 883 -8.52 27.86 -4.64
N ILE A 884 -7.60 28.72 -5.11
CA ILE A 884 -7.67 30.18 -4.93
C ILE A 884 -8.03 30.81 -6.28
N ALA A 885 -9.31 31.16 -6.45
CA ALA A 885 -9.90 31.66 -7.70
C ALA A 885 -9.75 33.18 -7.90
N THR A 886 -9.11 33.89 -6.97
CA THR A 886 -8.88 35.34 -7.06
C THR A 886 -7.85 35.67 -8.15
N ARG A 887 -8.25 36.47 -9.15
CA ARG A 887 -7.40 36.95 -10.26
C ARG A 887 -7.70 38.40 -10.62
N SER A 888 -6.80 39.06 -11.33
CA SER A 888 -6.98 40.43 -11.85
C SER A 888 -7.95 40.51 -13.06
N THR A 889 -8.17 39.41 -13.76
CA THR A 889 -9.07 39.28 -14.92
C THR A 889 -10.05 38.13 -14.71
N ALA A 890 -11.24 38.24 -15.31
CA ALA A 890 -12.24 37.17 -15.25
C ALA A 890 -11.97 36.10 -16.32
N ALA A 891 -12.02 34.82 -15.96
CA ALA A 891 -11.77 33.69 -16.84
C ALA A 891 -12.55 32.44 -16.36
N ILE A 892 -12.55 31.39 -17.17
CA ILE A 892 -12.83 30.02 -16.75
C ILE A 892 -11.52 29.25 -16.82
N THR A 893 -11.30 28.39 -15.84
CA THR A 893 -10.20 27.41 -15.82
C THR A 893 -10.72 26.13 -15.18
N SER A 894 -9.88 25.10 -15.08
CA SER A 894 -10.24 23.87 -14.38
C SER A 894 -9.13 23.39 -13.43
N THR A 895 -9.49 22.44 -12.58
CA THR A 895 -8.56 21.67 -11.77
C THR A 895 -9.08 20.24 -11.63
N SER A 896 -8.18 19.28 -11.43
CA SER A 896 -8.55 17.86 -11.34
C SER A 896 -8.27 17.26 -9.97
N VAL A 897 -9.06 16.25 -9.61
CA VAL A 897 -8.71 15.24 -8.60
C VAL A 897 -8.50 13.95 -9.38
N ASP A 898 -7.26 13.48 -9.43
CA ASP A 898 -6.83 12.30 -10.18
C ASP A 898 -6.24 11.24 -9.23
N TYR A 899 -6.01 10.02 -9.74
CA TYR A 899 -5.48 8.88 -8.98
C TYR A 899 -6.38 8.46 -7.81
N LEU A 900 -7.69 8.70 -7.96
CA LEU A 900 -8.70 8.03 -7.15
C LEU A 900 -8.77 6.55 -7.56
N THR A 901 -9.32 5.71 -6.70
CA THR A 901 -9.64 4.32 -7.06
C THR A 901 -10.70 4.30 -8.17
N ASN A 902 -10.90 3.15 -8.84
CA ASN A 902 -11.94 3.05 -9.87
C ASN A 902 -13.32 2.76 -9.25
N GLU A 903 -13.67 3.55 -8.24
CA GLU A 903 -14.78 3.33 -7.31
C GLU A 903 -15.74 4.53 -7.32
N SER A 904 -16.80 4.49 -6.52
CA SER A 904 -17.78 5.59 -6.45
C SER A 904 -17.37 6.62 -5.40
N HIS A 905 -17.14 7.84 -5.86
CA HIS A 905 -16.62 8.96 -5.09
C HIS A 905 -17.66 10.06 -4.91
N THR A 906 -17.68 10.69 -3.73
CA THR A 906 -18.52 11.84 -3.40
C THR A 906 -17.66 13.11 -3.40
N LEU A 907 -17.69 13.85 -4.51
CA LEU A 907 -17.08 15.18 -4.63
C LEU A 907 -17.88 16.21 -3.84
N GLN A 908 -17.20 17.08 -3.10
CA GLN A 908 -17.80 18.29 -2.52
C GLN A 908 -16.97 19.54 -2.85
N ILE A 909 -17.65 20.65 -3.09
CA ILE A 909 -17.03 21.98 -3.22
C ILE A 909 -17.52 22.84 -2.06
N VAL A 910 -16.61 23.20 -1.15
CA VAL A 910 -16.90 23.96 0.08
C VAL A 910 -16.19 25.32 0.04
N PRO A 911 -16.91 26.45 0.10
CA PRO A 911 -16.31 27.79 0.19
C PRO A 911 -15.54 27.99 1.49
N ILE A 912 -14.35 28.58 1.38
CA ILE A 912 -13.48 28.92 2.53
C ILE A 912 -13.47 30.44 2.76
N ASP A 913 -13.43 31.23 1.68
CA ASP A 913 -13.55 32.70 1.73
C ASP A 913 -14.12 33.26 0.41
N GLY A 914 -14.73 34.45 0.47
CA GLY A 914 -15.16 35.23 -0.68
C GLY A 914 -16.39 34.67 -1.42
N THR A 915 -16.42 34.88 -2.75
CA THR A 915 -17.45 34.30 -3.64
C THR A 915 -16.86 33.08 -4.35
N VAL A 916 -17.60 31.99 -4.45
CA VAL A 916 -17.20 30.76 -5.17
C VAL A 916 -18.16 30.52 -6.33
N ALA A 917 -17.65 30.13 -7.50
CA ALA A 917 -18.45 29.95 -8.71
C ALA A 917 -17.92 28.77 -9.56
N VAL A 918 -18.78 27.80 -9.85
CA VAL A 918 -18.46 26.51 -10.50
C VAL A 918 -19.31 26.31 -11.75
N ASP A 919 -18.68 25.78 -12.80
CA ASP A 919 -19.21 25.68 -14.17
C ASP A 919 -19.65 24.24 -14.49
N VAL A 920 -18.71 23.31 -14.62
CA VAL A 920 -18.97 21.91 -15.06
C VAL A 920 -18.00 20.93 -14.43
N PHE A 921 -18.44 19.68 -14.26
CA PHE A 921 -17.65 18.53 -13.81
C PHE A 921 -17.44 17.53 -14.96
N VAL A 922 -16.25 16.93 -15.08
CA VAL A 922 -15.92 16.00 -16.18
C VAL A 922 -15.26 14.75 -15.62
N GLN A 923 -15.70 13.57 -16.08
CA GLN A 923 -15.34 12.27 -15.50
C GLN A 923 -14.65 11.43 -16.58
N ASN A 924 -13.33 11.23 -16.42
CA ASN A 924 -12.53 10.59 -17.46
C ASN A 924 -12.80 9.09 -17.54
N ALA A 925 -12.19 8.45 -18.55
CA ALA A 925 -12.45 7.05 -18.84
C ALA A 925 -11.86 6.12 -17.77
N VAL A 926 -12.58 5.04 -17.46
CA VAL A 926 -11.89 3.75 -17.26
C VAL A 926 -11.19 3.47 -18.59
N VAL A 927 -9.87 3.28 -18.66
CA VAL A 927 -9.13 3.07 -19.92
C VAL A 927 -8.53 1.66 -19.97
N PRO A 928 -8.45 1.02 -21.16
CA PRO A 928 -8.20 -0.41 -21.26
C PRO A 928 -6.70 -0.73 -21.28
N ASN A 929 -6.36 -1.87 -20.69
CA ASN A 929 -5.05 -2.53 -20.81
C ASN A 929 -5.15 -3.75 -21.75
#